data_AF-A0A0L0D5J4-F1
#
_entry.id   AF-A0A0L0D5J4-F1
#
_cell.length_a   1.000
_cell.length_b   1.000
_cell.length_c   1.000
_cell.angle_alpha   90.00
_cell.angle_beta   90.00
_cell.angle_gamma   90.00
#
_symmetry.space_group_name_H-M   'P 1'
#
loop_
_entity.id
_entity.type
_entity.pdbx_description
1 polymer ?
#
loop_
_entity_poly.entity_id
_entity_poly.type
_entity_poly.pdbx_seq_one_letter_code
_entity_poly.pdbx_strand_id
1 'polypeptide(L)'
;MLHAELPQMAAHARLAPQDYDHGPAEQARISARSGSEGTGPIGPIRLVLDFTYFGSSDDVDRTCLNEGDSVKIGDPSSTSDVCSDTVNTNCWLACDAESVFTTAKGEHLQNKLLPQAKAWLEGALSVVPCAGNLKLTGSTVCGYNGGITIPPSYTSPGVPADMVLFVTARPTLGNVIAYAGSCKEDQFGRPVAGHMNFGPNKVDLASEMYSMQLGVAIHEITHALGFQSSKYGTFKDGLNSTNALPGPITETDDGITYLKTPKVVATAQDYFNCPSITRIPVEDAGGAGTAGSHWEKRLFLDEFMTGSSSIKPVLSVFTLAILEDSGWYLPDYSKADRLDWGRNMGCSFVNDDCGLWKDSGAFGYNCGLDTKSNNQCTYDRKAKGYCQIDDYSPATLAPAYQHFPGMPSLGGFSDLADFCPITRPYSNGLCSQSSTATSNSFNYGENFHDESRCFDSSLTVGDDFGPLRQNCHRTLCFNATGPLRVQIGLTWVVCPSSGKLTAPGYEGSLDCPDVSFFCAGTPSTSIAFPTPTNVEPKSVGEGDVVTVTGEGFFAGMDVYLGLHKCTDVTLVDAATLTCVVAAHPEYSEEVDVPVNTYNADGQGSYYYPVTFRGSSNSLLSKASDAFNSASNFAAENWFWICLVLIFLVLGCAFYKICIKSGSKSAKVAPAPPPHHRPSQPHHAPQHGRGGGHPHHPYGR
;
A
#
# COMPACT_ATOMS: atom_id res chain seq x y z
N MET A 1 44.58 31.48 19.80
CA MET A 1 43.56 31.13 20.79
C MET A 1 42.38 32.05 20.55
N LEU A 2 41.35 31.56 19.86
CA LEU A 2 40.12 32.29 19.57
C LEU A 2 38.99 31.27 19.59
N HIS A 3 38.08 31.44 20.54
CA HIS A 3 36.81 30.73 20.66
C HIS A 3 35.89 31.12 19.50
N ALA A 4 35.20 30.13 18.94
CA ALA A 4 34.00 30.33 18.12
C ALA A 4 32.86 29.54 18.78
N GLU A 5 31.80 30.28 19.12
CA GLU A 5 30.58 29.81 19.75
C GLU A 5 29.73 29.03 18.73
N LEU A 6 29.18 27.90 19.15
CA LEU A 6 28.13 27.15 18.46
C LEU A 6 26.79 27.90 18.60
N PRO A 7 26.00 28.12 17.53
CA PRO A 7 24.66 28.65 17.69
C PRO A 7 23.74 27.58 18.29
N GLN A 8 23.12 27.90 19.42
CA GLN A 8 21.97 27.17 19.95
C GLN A 8 20.82 27.24 18.93
N MET A 9 20.45 26.11 18.35
CA MET A 9 19.20 25.97 17.61
C MET A 9 18.04 26.09 18.60
N ALA A 10 17.31 27.20 18.52
CA ALA A 10 16.06 27.38 19.24
C ALA A 10 15.03 26.36 18.74
N ALA A 11 14.51 25.55 19.66
CA ALA A 11 13.39 24.67 19.41
C ALA A 11 12.12 25.51 19.18
N HIS A 12 11.83 25.85 17.93
CA HIS A 12 10.48 26.25 17.55
C HIS A 12 9.59 25.00 17.57
N ALA A 13 8.44 25.11 18.25
CA ALA A 13 7.46 24.06 18.38
C ALA A 13 7.06 23.52 16.99
N ARG A 14 7.20 22.21 16.83
CA ARG A 14 6.95 21.47 15.59
C ARG A 14 5.45 21.28 15.45
N LEU A 15 4.86 21.83 14.40
CA LEU A 15 3.42 21.73 14.14
C LEU A 15 3.10 20.34 13.55
N ALA A 16 2.15 19.64 14.15
CA ALA A 16 1.61 18.37 13.66
C ALA A 16 0.65 18.62 12.48
N PRO A 17 0.22 17.60 11.71
CA PRO A 17 -0.81 17.77 10.68
C PRO A 17 -2.15 18.32 11.22
N GLN A 18 -2.40 18.17 12.53
CA GLN A 18 -3.55 18.79 13.21
C GLN A 18 -3.36 20.30 13.48
N ASP A 19 -2.17 20.84 13.26
CA ASP A 19 -1.84 22.26 13.40
C ASP A 19 -1.91 23.03 12.07
N TYR A 20 -2.47 22.44 11.01
CA TYR A 20 -3.25 23.22 10.03
C TYR A 20 -4.57 23.70 10.68
N ASP A 21 -4.52 24.13 11.94
CA ASP A 21 -5.59 24.88 12.55
C ASP A 21 -5.57 26.23 11.84
N HIS A 22 -6.70 26.56 11.21
CA HIS A 22 -6.89 27.82 10.53
C HIS A 22 -6.64 28.95 11.52
N GLY A 23 -5.43 29.53 11.47
CA GLY A 23 -5.16 30.74 12.23
C GLY A 23 -6.24 31.78 11.91
N PRO A 24 -6.59 32.68 12.85
CA PRO A 24 -7.64 33.69 12.66
C PRO A 24 -7.52 34.52 11.38
N ALA A 25 -6.31 34.59 10.80
CA ALA A 25 -6.01 35.24 9.52
C ALA A 25 -6.56 34.48 8.28
N GLU A 26 -6.59 33.14 8.29
CA GLU A 26 -7.11 32.33 7.18
C GLU A 26 -8.65 32.33 7.17
N GLN A 27 -9.29 32.25 8.35
CA GLN A 27 -10.74 32.44 8.48
C GLN A 27 -11.18 33.89 8.18
N ALA A 28 -10.32 34.87 8.47
CA ALA A 28 -10.52 36.24 8.00
C ALA A 28 -10.34 36.36 6.47
N ARG A 29 -9.49 35.56 5.82
CA ARG A 29 -9.37 35.50 4.34
C ARG A 29 -10.56 34.80 3.68
N ILE A 30 -11.06 33.70 4.26
CA ILE A 30 -12.29 33.01 3.82
C ILE A 30 -13.49 33.96 3.98
N SER A 31 -13.57 34.70 5.10
CA SER A 31 -14.58 35.76 5.28
C SER A 31 -14.37 36.96 4.35
N ALA A 32 -13.14 37.35 4.04
CA ALA A 32 -12.85 38.48 3.14
C ALA A 32 -13.13 38.14 1.67
N ARG A 33 -12.88 36.90 1.23
CA ARG A 33 -13.27 36.41 -0.11
C ARG A 33 -14.78 36.16 -0.24
N SER A 34 -15.48 35.90 0.86
CA SER A 34 -16.95 35.93 0.88
C SER A 34 -17.54 37.36 0.70
N GLY A 35 -16.69 38.39 0.84
CA GLY A 35 -17.08 39.81 0.81
C GLY A 35 -17.01 40.49 -0.56
N SER A 36 -16.52 39.84 -1.62
CA SER A 36 -16.47 40.41 -2.97
C SER A 36 -17.26 39.55 -3.96
N GLU A 37 -18.51 39.94 -4.19
CA GLU A 37 -19.35 39.61 -5.35
C GLU A 37 -19.51 38.11 -5.71
N GLY A 38 -20.17 37.35 -4.84
CA GLY A 38 -20.62 35.97 -5.12
C GLY A 38 -21.63 35.43 -4.11
N THR A 39 -22.89 35.86 -4.20
CA THR A 39 -23.92 35.72 -3.14
C THR A 39 -24.65 34.35 -3.12
N GLY A 40 -24.01 33.29 -2.63
CA GLY A 40 -24.66 32.00 -2.38
C GLY A 40 -24.12 31.27 -1.14
N PRO A 41 -24.93 30.48 -0.40
CA PRO A 41 -24.44 29.67 0.71
C PRO A 41 -23.48 28.60 0.18
N ILE A 42 -22.30 28.49 0.81
CA ILE A 42 -21.33 27.45 0.51
C ILE A 42 -21.79 26.14 1.18
N GLY A 43 -21.63 25.02 0.49
CA GLY A 43 -21.92 23.70 1.06
C GLY A 43 -21.11 22.59 0.38
N PRO A 44 -21.20 21.34 0.88
CA PRO A 44 -20.53 20.20 0.26
C PRO A 44 -20.88 20.07 -1.21
N ILE A 45 -19.90 19.74 -2.05
CA ILE A 45 -20.14 19.42 -3.46
C ILE A 45 -21.10 18.24 -3.56
N ARG A 46 -22.07 18.30 -4.48
CA ARG A 46 -22.98 17.20 -4.78
C ARG A 46 -22.57 16.53 -6.09
N LEU A 47 -21.93 15.38 -5.99
CA LEU A 47 -21.55 14.57 -7.14
C LEU A 47 -22.69 13.62 -7.50
N VAL A 48 -22.96 13.44 -8.79
CA VAL A 48 -23.81 12.36 -9.31
C VAL A 48 -22.95 11.44 -10.16
N LEU A 49 -22.88 10.17 -9.79
CA LEU A 49 -22.30 9.11 -10.61
C LEU A 49 -23.42 8.51 -11.47
N ASP A 50 -23.35 8.72 -12.78
CA ASP A 50 -24.29 8.16 -13.74
C ASP A 50 -23.72 6.87 -14.33
N PHE A 51 -24.47 5.77 -14.16
CA PHE A 51 -24.09 4.43 -14.61
C PHE A 51 -24.90 3.98 -15.84
N THR A 52 -25.52 4.90 -16.59
CA THR A 52 -26.40 4.57 -17.73
C THR A 52 -25.70 3.71 -18.78
N TYR A 53 -24.40 3.96 -19.01
CA TYR A 53 -23.58 3.23 -19.99
C TYR A 53 -22.74 2.11 -19.36
N PHE A 54 -22.90 1.87 -18.06
CA PHE A 54 -22.03 0.97 -17.30
C PHE A 54 -22.45 -0.50 -17.49
N GLY A 55 -21.73 -1.23 -18.36
CA GLY A 55 -22.12 -2.60 -18.70
C GLY A 55 -23.43 -2.69 -19.49
N SER A 56 -23.82 -1.61 -20.15
CA SER A 56 -25.13 -1.45 -20.78
C SER A 56 -25.14 -1.95 -22.23
N SER A 57 -26.34 -2.34 -22.71
CA SER A 57 -26.58 -2.59 -24.13
C SER A 57 -26.34 -1.36 -25.01
N ASP A 58 -26.41 -0.16 -24.42
CA ASP A 58 -26.22 1.11 -25.12
C ASP A 58 -24.73 1.46 -25.33
N ASP A 59 -23.80 0.62 -24.84
CA ASP A 59 -22.34 0.77 -24.99
C ASP A 59 -21.66 -0.53 -25.49
N VAL A 60 -22.43 -1.40 -26.16
CA VAL A 60 -22.00 -2.75 -26.59
C VAL A 60 -20.87 -2.77 -27.61
N ASP A 61 -20.69 -1.70 -28.39
CA ASP A 61 -19.59 -1.63 -29.35
C ASP A 61 -18.26 -1.21 -28.69
N ARG A 62 -18.26 -1.02 -27.37
CA ARG A 62 -17.11 -0.56 -26.57
C ARG A 62 -16.89 -1.35 -25.28
N THR A 63 -17.91 -2.06 -24.80
CA THR A 63 -17.83 -2.89 -23.59
C THR A 63 -17.70 -4.35 -23.98
N CYS A 64 -16.68 -5.04 -23.46
CA CYS A 64 -16.57 -6.49 -23.60
C CYS A 64 -17.61 -7.17 -22.71
N LEU A 65 -18.68 -7.71 -23.29
CA LEU A 65 -19.70 -8.47 -22.56
C LEU A 65 -19.42 -9.97 -22.56
N ASN A 66 -18.74 -10.47 -23.60
CA ASN A 66 -18.32 -11.85 -23.74
C ASN A 66 -16.88 -11.94 -24.27
N GLU A 67 -16.22 -13.06 -23.98
CA GLU A 67 -14.94 -13.40 -24.60
C GLU A 67 -15.13 -13.61 -26.11
N GLY A 68 -14.21 -13.07 -26.92
CA GLY A 68 -14.27 -13.11 -28.37
C GLY A 68 -15.08 -11.97 -29.01
N ASP A 69 -15.76 -11.13 -28.22
CA ASP A 69 -16.35 -9.89 -28.73
C ASP A 69 -15.24 -8.99 -29.33
N SER A 70 -15.61 -8.14 -30.30
CA SER A 70 -14.70 -7.15 -30.88
C SER A 70 -15.26 -5.76 -30.63
N VAL A 71 -14.52 -4.96 -29.86
CA VAL A 71 -14.97 -3.65 -29.37
C VAL A 71 -14.01 -2.53 -29.77
N LYS A 72 -14.50 -1.31 -29.82
CA LYS A 72 -13.73 -0.12 -30.21
C LYS A 72 -13.03 0.50 -29.01
N ILE A 73 -11.73 0.72 -29.17
CA ILE A 73 -10.94 1.67 -28.37
C ILE A 73 -10.83 2.97 -29.17
N GLY A 74 -11.37 4.08 -28.66
CA GLY A 74 -11.46 5.32 -29.44
C GLY A 74 -12.45 5.21 -30.61
N ASP A 75 -12.19 5.91 -31.71
CA ASP A 75 -13.06 5.95 -32.88
C ASP A 75 -12.30 5.47 -34.14
N PRO A 76 -12.03 4.14 -34.27
CA PRO A 76 -11.32 3.59 -35.42
C PRO A 76 -12.01 3.95 -36.74
N SER A 77 -11.24 4.47 -37.68
CA SER A 77 -11.74 4.84 -39.01
C SER A 77 -11.92 3.65 -39.95
N SER A 78 -11.20 2.55 -39.68
CA SER A 78 -11.25 1.30 -40.42
C SER A 78 -11.44 0.09 -39.50
N THR A 79 -12.10 -0.95 -40.00
CA THR A 79 -12.18 -2.25 -39.32
C THR A 79 -10.87 -3.04 -39.35
N SER A 80 -9.87 -2.58 -40.09
CA SER A 80 -8.52 -3.14 -40.11
C SER A 80 -7.61 -2.62 -39.00
N ASP A 81 -8.03 -1.56 -38.31
CA ASP A 81 -7.23 -0.91 -37.27
C ASP A 81 -7.31 -1.78 -36.00
N VAL A 82 -6.51 -2.84 -35.89
CA VAL A 82 -6.53 -3.76 -34.75
C VAL A 82 -5.55 -3.30 -33.68
N CYS A 83 -5.96 -3.37 -32.41
CA CYS A 83 -5.12 -2.94 -31.30
C CYS A 83 -3.85 -3.79 -31.19
N SER A 84 -2.72 -3.12 -30.95
CA SER A 84 -1.40 -3.73 -30.76
C SER A 84 -0.53 -2.83 -29.88
N ASP A 85 0.66 -3.28 -29.51
CA ASP A 85 1.62 -2.47 -28.73
C ASP A 85 1.97 -1.13 -29.41
N THR A 86 1.87 -1.08 -30.75
CA THR A 86 2.15 0.13 -31.54
C THR A 86 0.89 0.90 -31.97
N VAL A 87 -0.28 0.26 -31.88
CA VAL A 87 -1.59 0.84 -32.22
C VAL A 87 -2.48 0.70 -31.01
N ASN A 88 -2.38 1.68 -30.11
CA ASN A 88 -3.03 1.64 -28.79
C ASN A 88 -4.13 2.70 -28.63
N THR A 89 -4.56 3.32 -29.72
CA THR A 89 -5.70 4.23 -29.79
C THR A 89 -6.42 4.05 -31.13
N ASN A 90 -7.72 4.37 -31.19
CA ASN A 90 -8.55 4.29 -32.41
C ASN A 90 -8.43 2.93 -33.13
N CYS A 91 -8.67 1.86 -32.38
CA CYS A 91 -8.48 0.48 -32.82
C CYS A 91 -9.57 -0.47 -32.32
N TRP A 92 -9.64 -1.65 -32.90
CA TRP A 92 -10.51 -2.75 -32.52
C TRP A 92 -9.76 -3.72 -31.61
N LEU A 93 -10.30 -3.95 -30.43
CA LEU A 93 -9.79 -4.89 -29.44
C LEU A 93 -10.63 -6.17 -29.46
N ALA A 94 -9.96 -7.32 -29.55
CA ALA A 94 -10.58 -8.61 -29.29
C ALA A 94 -10.63 -8.85 -27.78
N CYS A 95 -11.83 -9.08 -27.24
CA CYS A 95 -12.07 -9.27 -25.83
C CYS A 95 -11.55 -10.63 -25.35
N ASP A 96 -10.68 -10.61 -24.35
CA ASP A 96 -10.30 -11.79 -23.57
C ASP A 96 -11.11 -11.88 -22.27
N ALA A 97 -10.94 -12.96 -21.52
CA ALA A 97 -11.65 -13.19 -20.25
C ALA A 97 -11.41 -12.08 -19.21
N GLU A 98 -10.23 -11.46 -19.19
CA GLU A 98 -9.91 -10.36 -18.27
C GLU A 98 -10.63 -9.07 -18.66
N SER A 99 -10.80 -8.82 -19.96
CA SER A 99 -11.48 -7.63 -20.49
C SER A 99 -13.00 -7.68 -20.30
N VAL A 100 -13.58 -8.85 -20.05
CA VAL A 100 -15.03 -8.99 -19.83
C VAL A 100 -15.48 -8.23 -18.58
N PHE A 101 -16.52 -7.40 -18.76
CA PHE A 101 -17.26 -6.77 -17.69
C PHE A 101 -18.20 -7.77 -17.03
N THR A 102 -17.79 -8.30 -15.87
CA THR A 102 -18.59 -9.26 -15.10
C THR A 102 -19.44 -8.56 -14.04
N THR A 103 -20.50 -9.23 -13.59
CA THR A 103 -21.34 -8.75 -12.47
C THR A 103 -20.51 -8.42 -11.23
N ALA A 104 -19.51 -9.25 -10.89
CA ALA A 104 -18.66 -9.03 -9.73
C ALA A 104 -17.81 -7.75 -9.85
N LYS A 105 -17.26 -7.46 -11.04
CA LYS A 105 -16.54 -6.20 -11.30
C LYS A 105 -17.49 -5.01 -11.25
N GLY A 106 -18.68 -5.15 -11.82
CA GLY A 106 -19.73 -4.14 -11.76
C GLY A 106 -20.12 -3.79 -10.32
N GLU A 107 -20.42 -4.80 -9.50
CA GLU A 107 -20.75 -4.61 -8.08
C GLU A 107 -19.58 -4.01 -7.28
N HIS A 108 -18.34 -4.44 -7.54
CA HIS A 108 -17.16 -3.87 -6.89
C HIS A 108 -17.04 -2.37 -7.16
N LEU A 109 -17.13 -1.96 -8.43
CA LEU A 109 -17.01 -0.57 -8.83
C LEU A 109 -18.22 0.27 -8.36
N GLN A 110 -19.43 -0.16 -8.68
CA GLN A 110 -20.66 0.60 -8.47
C GLN A 110 -21.09 0.67 -7.01
N ASN A 111 -20.88 -0.41 -6.23
CA ASN A 111 -21.43 -0.51 -4.87
C ASN A 111 -20.36 -0.36 -3.77
N LYS A 112 -19.06 -0.42 -4.10
CA LYS A 112 -17.98 -0.30 -3.11
C LYS A 112 -16.99 0.81 -3.42
N LEU A 113 -16.36 0.77 -4.60
CA LEU A 113 -15.22 1.64 -4.91
C LEU A 113 -15.65 3.10 -5.15
N LEU A 114 -16.51 3.31 -6.13
CA LEU A 114 -16.88 4.66 -6.58
C LEU A 114 -17.76 5.41 -5.57
N PRO A 115 -18.70 4.77 -4.84
CA PRO A 115 -19.39 5.44 -3.74
C PRO A 115 -18.45 5.92 -2.64
N GLN A 116 -17.38 5.16 -2.34
CA GLN A 116 -16.38 5.57 -1.34
C GLN A 116 -15.54 6.75 -1.83
N ALA A 117 -15.10 6.73 -3.09
CA ALA A 117 -14.39 7.86 -3.69
C ALA A 117 -15.26 9.14 -3.70
N LYS A 118 -16.53 9.00 -4.07
CA LYS A 118 -17.53 10.05 -4.02
C LYS A 118 -17.68 10.62 -2.60
N ALA A 119 -17.93 9.75 -1.61
CA ALA A 119 -18.16 10.17 -0.24
C ALA A 119 -16.95 10.93 0.34
N TRP A 120 -15.74 10.48 0.00
CA TRP A 120 -14.51 11.16 0.40
C TRP A 120 -14.45 12.57 -0.21
N LEU A 121 -14.66 12.72 -1.52
CA LEU A 121 -14.61 14.01 -2.23
C LEU A 121 -15.70 14.99 -1.75
N GLU A 122 -16.93 14.51 -1.54
CA GLU A 122 -18.01 15.36 -0.98
C GLU A 122 -17.73 15.79 0.46
N GLY A 123 -16.99 14.97 1.21
CA GLY A 123 -16.52 15.33 2.55
C GLY A 123 -15.34 16.30 2.56
N ALA A 124 -14.57 16.36 1.47
CA ALA A 124 -13.34 17.16 1.37
C ALA A 124 -13.52 18.48 0.61
N LEU A 125 -14.56 18.61 -0.22
CA LEU A 125 -14.73 19.77 -1.10
C LEU A 125 -16.09 20.42 -0.88
N SER A 126 -16.07 21.74 -0.67
CA SER A 126 -17.26 22.59 -0.70
C SER A 126 -17.26 23.47 -1.94
N VAL A 127 -18.46 23.90 -2.36
CA VAL A 127 -18.67 24.77 -3.51
C VAL A 127 -19.79 25.76 -3.22
N VAL A 128 -19.95 26.77 -4.08
CA VAL A 128 -21.26 27.43 -4.22
C VAL A 128 -22.15 26.50 -5.07
N PRO A 129 -23.25 25.96 -4.50
CA PRO A 129 -24.05 24.97 -5.21
C PRO A 129 -24.74 25.54 -6.44
N CYS A 130 -24.97 24.70 -7.44
CA CYS A 130 -25.79 25.03 -8.60
C CYS A 130 -27.20 25.45 -8.14
N ALA A 131 -27.70 26.57 -8.67
CA ALA A 131 -29.03 27.06 -8.36
C ALA A 131 -30.09 26.18 -9.02
N GLY A 132 -30.80 25.40 -8.20
CA GLY A 132 -31.78 24.43 -8.68
C GLY A 132 -31.12 23.16 -9.23
N ASN A 133 -31.70 22.60 -10.28
CA ASN A 133 -31.13 21.43 -10.96
C ASN A 133 -30.05 21.87 -11.95
N LEU A 134 -28.89 21.21 -11.88
CA LEU A 134 -27.84 21.29 -12.89
C LEU A 134 -28.38 20.80 -14.24
N LYS A 135 -28.21 21.63 -15.26
CA LYS A 135 -28.58 21.33 -16.64
C LYS A 135 -27.36 21.34 -17.53
N LEU A 136 -27.16 20.27 -18.28
CA LEU A 136 -26.05 20.11 -19.21
C LEU A 136 -26.48 20.53 -20.62
N THR A 137 -26.39 21.83 -20.92
CA THR A 137 -26.73 22.39 -22.24
C THR A 137 -25.52 22.45 -23.19
N GLY A 138 -25.75 22.62 -24.50
CA GLY A 138 -24.69 22.72 -25.52
C GLY A 138 -24.34 21.37 -26.14
N SER A 139 -23.04 21.03 -26.24
CA SER A 139 -22.57 19.69 -26.70
C SER A 139 -23.40 18.55 -26.09
N THR A 140 -23.81 17.60 -26.92
CA THR A 140 -24.57 16.41 -26.52
C THR A 140 -23.68 15.22 -26.20
N VAL A 141 -22.35 15.38 -26.29
CA VAL A 141 -21.37 14.33 -26.02
C VAL A 141 -20.45 14.77 -24.89
N CYS A 142 -20.10 13.82 -24.02
CA CYS A 142 -19.14 14.01 -22.93
C CYS A 142 -18.03 12.96 -23.00
N GLY A 143 -16.79 13.37 -22.75
CA GLY A 143 -15.62 12.48 -22.70
C GLY A 143 -14.82 12.41 -24.00
N TYR A 144 -13.70 11.71 -23.91
CA TYR A 144 -12.75 11.46 -25.00
C TYR A 144 -12.84 9.98 -25.45
N ASN A 145 -12.14 9.61 -26.53
CA ASN A 145 -12.05 8.23 -27.01
C ASN A 145 -13.41 7.54 -27.20
N GLY A 146 -14.29 8.18 -27.98
CA GLY A 146 -15.65 7.71 -28.24
C GLY A 146 -16.73 8.31 -27.35
N GLY A 147 -16.36 8.84 -26.17
CA GLY A 147 -17.26 9.56 -25.26
C GLY A 147 -18.55 8.81 -24.93
N ILE A 148 -19.54 9.56 -24.42
CA ILE A 148 -20.91 9.12 -24.19
C ILE A 148 -21.89 10.18 -24.68
N THR A 149 -23.09 9.77 -25.07
CA THR A 149 -24.18 10.72 -25.34
C THR A 149 -24.81 11.15 -24.02
N ILE A 150 -24.94 12.46 -23.78
CA ILE A 150 -25.53 12.98 -22.57
C ILE A 150 -27.05 12.67 -22.58
N PRO A 151 -27.59 11.93 -21.60
CA PRO A 151 -29.01 11.60 -21.59
C PRO A 151 -29.89 12.86 -21.55
N PRO A 152 -31.02 12.90 -22.28
CA PRO A 152 -31.87 14.10 -22.36
C PRO A 152 -32.38 14.63 -21.01
N SER A 153 -32.48 13.76 -20.00
CA SER A 153 -32.85 14.12 -18.62
C SER A 153 -31.91 15.15 -17.99
N TYR A 154 -30.63 15.15 -18.39
CA TYR A 154 -29.65 16.13 -17.94
C TYR A 154 -29.80 17.49 -18.61
N THR A 155 -30.45 17.57 -19.77
CA THR A 155 -30.78 18.86 -20.42
C THR A 155 -32.05 19.45 -19.84
N SER A 156 -33.08 18.62 -19.62
CA SER A 156 -34.34 19.02 -19.01
C SER A 156 -35.04 17.81 -18.37
N PRO A 157 -35.44 17.87 -17.09
CA PRO A 157 -35.39 19.03 -16.18
C PRO A 157 -34.01 19.31 -15.57
N GLY A 158 -33.00 18.48 -15.81
CA GLY A 158 -31.72 18.50 -15.10
C GLY A 158 -31.75 17.69 -13.81
N VAL A 159 -30.63 17.65 -13.08
CA VAL A 159 -30.46 16.86 -11.84
C VAL A 159 -30.02 17.72 -10.64
N PRO A 160 -30.39 17.38 -9.40
CA PRO A 160 -29.96 18.11 -8.21
C PRO A 160 -28.50 17.80 -7.84
N ALA A 161 -27.56 18.32 -8.64
CA ALA A 161 -26.12 18.07 -8.52
C ALA A 161 -25.33 19.37 -8.73
N ASP A 162 -24.04 19.32 -8.40
CA ASP A 162 -23.04 20.34 -8.76
C ASP A 162 -22.11 19.83 -9.87
N MET A 163 -21.93 18.50 -9.95
CA MET A 163 -21.22 17.86 -11.04
C MET A 163 -21.78 16.45 -11.34
N VAL A 164 -21.79 16.07 -12.61
CA VAL A 164 -22.17 14.73 -13.08
C VAL A 164 -20.96 14.02 -13.66
N LEU A 165 -20.70 12.80 -13.21
CA LEU A 165 -19.70 11.91 -13.77
C LEU A 165 -20.39 10.75 -14.46
N PHE A 166 -20.24 10.68 -15.78
CA PHE A 166 -20.69 9.52 -16.54
C PHE A 166 -19.64 8.42 -16.44
N VAL A 167 -20.05 7.25 -15.94
CA VAL A 167 -19.17 6.13 -15.64
C VAL A 167 -19.32 5.05 -16.70
N THR A 168 -18.21 4.61 -17.30
CA THR A 168 -18.15 3.47 -18.21
C THR A 168 -17.18 2.40 -17.71
N ALA A 169 -17.32 1.18 -18.25
CA ALA A 169 -16.45 0.04 -17.96
C ALA A 169 -15.93 -0.59 -19.26
N ARG A 170 -15.14 0.18 -20.01
CA ARG A 170 -14.56 -0.20 -21.30
C ARG A 170 -13.11 -0.67 -21.08
N PRO A 171 -12.64 -1.72 -21.77
CA PRO A 171 -11.27 -2.21 -21.62
C PRO A 171 -10.24 -1.11 -21.90
N THR A 172 -9.13 -1.15 -21.16
CA THR A 172 -8.01 -0.21 -21.30
C THR A 172 -6.77 -0.94 -21.82
N LEU A 173 -5.90 -0.22 -22.51
CA LEU A 173 -4.66 -0.76 -23.07
C LEU A 173 -3.44 -0.40 -22.23
N GLY A 174 -2.40 -1.22 -22.30
CA GLY A 174 -1.15 -1.01 -21.58
C GLY A 174 -1.34 -0.97 -20.05
N ASN A 175 -0.79 0.08 -19.42
CA ASN A 175 -0.79 0.25 -17.97
C ASN A 175 -1.93 1.15 -17.46
N VAL A 176 -2.81 1.64 -18.34
CA VAL A 176 -3.91 2.53 -17.94
C VAL A 176 -4.95 1.71 -17.17
N ILE A 177 -5.16 2.02 -15.89
CA ILE A 177 -6.17 1.36 -15.03
C ILE A 177 -7.54 1.98 -15.26
N ALA A 178 -7.58 3.30 -15.23
CA ALA A 178 -8.75 4.13 -15.41
C ALA A 178 -8.33 5.42 -16.12
N TYR A 179 -9.32 6.20 -16.57
CA TYR A 179 -9.11 7.57 -17.02
C TYR A 179 -10.36 8.38 -16.73
N ALA A 180 -10.21 9.68 -16.50
CA ALA A 180 -11.33 10.61 -16.52
C ALA A 180 -10.93 12.03 -16.93
N GLY A 181 -11.93 12.80 -17.31
CA GLY A 181 -11.74 14.22 -17.62
C GLY A 181 -13.05 14.98 -17.70
N SER A 182 -12.94 16.29 -17.49
CA SER A 182 -14.07 17.22 -17.62
C SER A 182 -14.48 17.38 -19.08
N CYS A 183 -15.78 17.46 -19.35
CA CYS A 183 -16.34 17.70 -20.67
C CYS A 183 -17.27 18.93 -20.74
N LYS A 184 -17.73 19.43 -19.58
CA LYS A 184 -18.59 20.61 -19.45
C LYS A 184 -18.14 21.49 -18.31
N GLU A 185 -18.32 22.79 -18.50
CA GLU A 185 -18.06 23.82 -17.50
C GLU A 185 -19.29 24.72 -17.33
N ASP A 186 -19.43 25.33 -16.17
CA ASP A 186 -20.40 26.38 -15.92
C ASP A 186 -19.89 27.77 -16.38
N GLN A 187 -20.70 28.81 -16.16
CA GLN A 187 -20.38 30.19 -16.52
C GLN A 187 -19.15 30.77 -15.78
N PHE A 188 -18.69 30.11 -14.72
CA PHE A 188 -17.50 30.47 -13.96
C PHE A 188 -16.29 29.60 -14.36
N GLY A 189 -16.43 28.76 -15.40
CA GLY A 189 -15.38 27.86 -15.86
C GLY A 189 -15.18 26.63 -14.99
N ARG A 190 -16.00 26.43 -13.94
CA ARG A 190 -15.89 25.24 -13.08
C ARG A 190 -16.40 24.02 -13.84
N PRO A 191 -15.68 22.88 -13.83
CA PRO A 191 -16.19 21.62 -14.35
C PRO A 191 -17.51 21.18 -13.69
N VAL A 192 -18.52 20.88 -14.52
CA VAL A 192 -19.86 20.42 -14.06
C VAL A 192 -20.28 19.09 -14.69
N ALA A 193 -19.53 18.60 -15.68
CA ALA A 193 -19.65 17.21 -16.09
C ALA A 193 -18.31 16.65 -16.55
N GLY A 194 -18.13 15.35 -16.31
CA GLY A 194 -16.98 14.59 -16.78
C GLY A 194 -17.37 13.17 -17.19
N HIS A 195 -16.47 12.53 -17.92
CA HIS A 195 -16.57 11.11 -18.25
C HIS A 195 -15.41 10.40 -17.58
N MET A 196 -15.70 9.26 -16.95
CA MET A 196 -14.72 8.40 -16.33
C MET A 196 -14.91 6.95 -16.80
N ASN A 197 -13.80 6.23 -16.91
CA ASN A 197 -13.79 4.85 -17.34
C ASN A 197 -12.85 4.02 -16.47
N PHE A 198 -13.31 2.84 -16.03
CA PHE A 198 -12.46 1.82 -15.43
C PHE A 198 -12.31 0.64 -16.38
N GLY A 199 -11.07 0.23 -16.69
CA GLY A 199 -10.81 -0.95 -17.50
C GLY A 199 -11.19 -2.23 -16.77
N PRO A 200 -12.16 -3.04 -17.24
CA PRO A 200 -12.51 -4.29 -16.57
C PRO A 200 -11.31 -5.26 -16.44
N ASN A 201 -10.36 -5.21 -17.38
CA ASN A 201 -9.09 -5.95 -17.35
C ASN A 201 -8.09 -5.47 -16.28
N LYS A 202 -8.40 -4.38 -15.57
CA LYS A 202 -7.55 -3.81 -14.51
C LYS A 202 -8.24 -3.76 -13.16
N VAL A 203 -9.52 -4.17 -13.09
CA VAL A 203 -10.27 -4.28 -11.83
C VAL A 203 -9.83 -5.54 -11.11
N ASP A 204 -9.20 -5.37 -9.95
CA ASP A 204 -8.81 -6.46 -9.07
C ASP A 204 -9.80 -6.57 -7.90
N LEU A 205 -10.36 -7.75 -7.69
CA LEU A 205 -11.34 -7.99 -6.62
C LEU A 205 -10.69 -8.32 -5.28
N ALA A 206 -9.37 -8.48 -5.24
CA ALA A 206 -8.61 -8.76 -4.04
C ALA A 206 -8.69 -7.58 -3.05
N SER A 207 -8.91 -7.90 -1.76
CA SER A 207 -9.10 -6.90 -0.69
C SER A 207 -7.88 -5.97 -0.53
N GLU A 208 -6.69 -6.51 -0.73
CA GLU A 208 -5.41 -5.83 -0.66
C GLU A 208 -5.24 -4.76 -1.74
N MET A 209 -5.94 -4.90 -2.88
CA MET A 209 -5.90 -3.95 -3.99
C MET A 209 -6.94 -2.83 -3.86
N TYR A 210 -7.83 -2.91 -2.86
CA TYR A 210 -8.89 -1.92 -2.67
C TYR A 210 -8.33 -0.52 -2.43
N SER A 211 -7.32 -0.37 -1.56
CA SER A 211 -6.75 0.95 -1.24
C SER A 211 -6.10 1.62 -2.45
N MET A 212 -5.38 0.85 -3.27
CA MET A 212 -4.78 1.36 -4.51
C MET A 212 -5.88 1.81 -5.49
N GLN A 213 -6.87 0.94 -5.75
CA GLN A 213 -7.94 1.24 -6.69
C GLN A 213 -8.83 2.40 -6.21
N LEU A 214 -9.00 2.57 -4.89
CA LEU A 214 -9.73 3.71 -4.33
C LEU A 214 -8.98 5.02 -4.60
N GLY A 215 -7.66 5.02 -4.42
CA GLY A 215 -6.83 6.15 -4.79
C GLY A 215 -6.88 6.46 -6.28
N VAL A 216 -6.87 5.44 -7.15
CA VAL A 216 -7.07 5.61 -8.61
C VAL A 216 -8.45 6.23 -8.89
N ALA A 217 -9.53 5.78 -8.23
CA ALA A 217 -10.85 6.37 -8.43
C ALA A 217 -10.88 7.86 -8.05
N ILE A 218 -10.26 8.23 -6.92
CA ILE A 218 -10.19 9.64 -6.49
C ILE A 218 -9.28 10.44 -7.44
N HIS A 219 -8.18 9.85 -7.91
CA HIS A 219 -7.27 10.44 -8.91
C HIS A 219 -8.01 10.84 -10.17
N GLU A 220 -8.72 9.91 -10.79
CA GLU A 220 -9.45 10.17 -12.02
C GLU A 220 -10.54 11.22 -11.81
N ILE A 221 -11.31 11.12 -10.72
CA ILE A 221 -12.33 12.13 -10.44
C ILE A 221 -11.69 13.51 -10.24
N THR A 222 -10.47 13.59 -9.69
CA THR A 222 -9.73 14.85 -9.52
C THR A 222 -9.31 15.46 -10.87
N HIS A 223 -8.93 14.66 -11.86
CA HIS A 223 -8.79 15.15 -13.24
C HIS A 223 -10.11 15.72 -13.78
N ALA A 224 -11.22 15.02 -13.55
CA ALA A 224 -12.53 15.50 -13.96
C ALA A 224 -12.99 16.77 -13.23
N LEU A 225 -12.52 16.99 -12.00
CA LEU A 225 -12.71 18.22 -11.21
C LEU A 225 -11.81 19.37 -11.69
N GLY A 226 -10.81 19.09 -12.52
CA GLY A 226 -10.04 20.09 -13.25
C GLY A 226 -8.55 20.16 -12.93
N PHE A 227 -7.98 19.21 -12.21
CA PHE A 227 -6.52 19.07 -12.16
C PHE A 227 -6.03 18.49 -13.49
N GLN A 228 -5.73 19.34 -14.46
CA GLN A 228 -5.12 18.96 -15.74
C GLN A 228 -4.60 20.21 -16.45
N SER A 229 -3.57 20.06 -17.28
CA SER A 229 -2.90 21.17 -17.97
C SER A 229 -3.86 22.08 -18.74
N SER A 230 -4.89 21.49 -19.36
CA SER A 230 -5.91 22.21 -20.15
C SER A 230 -6.82 23.13 -19.32
N LYS A 231 -6.79 23.03 -17.99
CA LYS A 231 -7.66 23.78 -17.06
C LYS A 231 -6.94 24.85 -16.26
N TYR A 232 -5.63 24.80 -16.15
CA TYR A 232 -4.88 25.80 -15.38
C TYR A 232 -5.19 27.23 -15.84
N GLY A 233 -5.26 27.47 -17.16
CA GLY A 233 -5.58 28.78 -17.72
C GLY A 233 -7.01 29.30 -17.45
N THR A 234 -7.91 28.49 -16.87
CA THR A 234 -9.30 28.87 -16.58
C THR A 234 -9.56 29.12 -15.09
N PHE A 235 -8.53 29.03 -14.25
CA PHE A 235 -8.66 29.27 -12.81
C PHE A 235 -9.16 30.69 -12.51
N LYS A 236 -9.92 30.81 -11.42
CA LYS A 236 -10.65 32.01 -11.04
C LYS A 236 -10.15 32.60 -9.74
N ASP A 237 -10.30 33.92 -9.60
CA ASP A 237 -9.99 34.61 -8.35
C ASP A 237 -11.09 34.42 -7.31
N GLY A 238 -11.32 33.17 -6.91
CA GLY A 238 -12.31 32.77 -5.91
C GLY A 238 -13.63 32.21 -6.46
N LEU A 239 -14.45 31.71 -5.54
CA LEU A 239 -15.71 31.02 -5.83
C LEU A 239 -16.68 31.91 -6.61
N ASN A 240 -17.26 31.36 -7.69
CA ASN A 240 -18.16 32.07 -8.61
C ASN A 240 -17.59 33.40 -9.15
N SER A 241 -16.27 33.57 -9.15
CA SER A 241 -15.63 34.73 -9.73
C SER A 241 -15.57 34.60 -11.26
N THR A 242 -15.87 35.69 -11.96
CA THR A 242 -15.64 35.77 -13.41
C THR A 242 -14.19 36.17 -13.73
N ASN A 243 -13.51 36.78 -12.76
CA ASN A 243 -12.12 37.23 -12.89
C ASN A 243 -11.18 36.02 -12.91
N ALA A 244 -10.22 36.05 -13.82
CA ALA A 244 -9.13 35.08 -13.83
C ALA A 244 -8.26 35.24 -12.57
N LEU A 245 -7.67 34.14 -12.10
CA LEU A 245 -6.69 34.18 -11.03
C LEU A 245 -5.54 35.14 -11.41
N PRO A 246 -5.17 36.12 -10.56
CA PRO A 246 -4.14 37.09 -10.90
C PRO A 246 -2.75 36.47 -11.01
N GLY A 247 -1.97 36.92 -12.00
CA GLY A 247 -0.58 36.51 -12.20
C GLY A 247 -0.42 35.28 -13.10
N PRO A 248 0.83 34.89 -13.41
CA PRO A 248 1.09 33.68 -14.16
C PRO A 248 0.73 32.46 -13.31
N ILE A 249 -0.12 31.58 -13.85
CA ILE A 249 -0.52 30.31 -13.23
C ILE A 249 0.56 29.27 -13.46
N THR A 250 1.06 29.22 -14.69
CA THR A 250 2.16 28.37 -15.11
C THR A 250 3.35 29.18 -15.59
N GLU A 251 4.53 28.58 -15.49
CA GLU A 251 5.77 29.07 -16.07
C GLU A 251 6.53 27.88 -16.65
N THR A 252 7.08 28.01 -17.85
CA THR A 252 7.94 26.96 -18.42
C THR A 252 9.39 27.44 -18.41
N ASP A 253 10.27 26.64 -17.83
CA ASP A 253 11.70 26.91 -17.73
C ASP A 253 12.50 25.63 -18.02
N ASP A 254 13.47 25.73 -18.92
CA ASP A 254 14.25 24.61 -19.48
C ASP A 254 13.41 23.38 -19.92
N GLY A 255 12.23 23.64 -20.49
CA GLY A 255 11.31 22.59 -20.94
C GLY A 255 10.41 22.00 -19.85
N ILE A 256 10.66 22.32 -18.57
CA ILE A 256 9.84 21.88 -17.44
C ILE A 256 8.73 22.90 -17.18
N THR A 257 7.51 22.44 -16.98
CA THR A 257 6.38 23.30 -16.60
C THR A 257 6.25 23.37 -15.09
N TYR A 258 6.02 24.56 -14.55
CA TYR A 258 5.85 24.82 -13.13
C TYR A 258 4.52 25.51 -12.86
N LEU A 259 3.89 25.17 -11.73
CA LEU A 259 2.76 25.87 -11.14
C LEU A 259 3.25 26.96 -10.18
N LYS A 260 2.61 28.13 -10.24
CA LYS A 260 2.94 29.32 -9.44
C LYS A 260 1.76 29.84 -8.62
N THR A 261 0.73 29.02 -8.47
CA THR A 261 -0.50 29.46 -7.84
C THR A 261 -0.29 29.72 -6.34
N PRO A 262 -0.98 30.73 -5.76
CA PRO A 262 -0.63 31.24 -4.43
C PRO A 262 -0.69 30.20 -3.31
N LYS A 263 -1.74 29.38 -3.23
CA LYS A 263 -1.91 28.38 -2.17
C LYS A 263 -0.94 27.22 -2.34
N VAL A 264 -0.70 26.76 -3.57
CA VAL A 264 0.30 25.71 -3.85
C VAL A 264 1.71 26.17 -3.43
N VAL A 265 2.12 27.38 -3.80
CA VAL A 265 3.43 27.92 -3.42
C VAL A 265 3.54 28.09 -1.90
N ALA A 266 2.52 28.64 -1.24
CA ALA A 266 2.52 28.78 0.21
C ALA A 266 2.58 27.42 0.93
N THR A 267 1.84 26.43 0.43
CA THR A 267 1.86 25.06 0.95
C THR A 267 3.23 24.44 0.77
N ALA A 268 3.87 24.63 -0.38
CA ALA A 268 5.23 24.15 -0.63
C ALA A 268 6.28 24.78 0.29
N GLN A 269 6.20 26.09 0.51
CA GLN A 269 7.12 26.82 1.39
C GLN A 269 7.12 26.24 2.81
N ASP A 270 5.92 26.01 3.34
CA ASP A 270 5.70 25.44 4.66
C ASP A 270 6.09 23.94 4.70
N TYR A 271 5.51 23.13 3.80
CA TYR A 271 5.68 21.68 3.79
C TYR A 271 7.13 21.23 3.62
N PHE A 272 7.86 21.80 2.65
CA PHE A 272 9.27 21.46 2.42
C PHE A 272 10.21 22.17 3.39
N ASN A 273 9.73 23.14 4.19
CA ASN A 273 10.55 24.10 4.93
C ASN A 273 11.53 24.83 3.98
N CYS A 274 11.01 25.34 2.88
CA CYS A 274 11.76 26.07 1.86
C CYS A 274 11.12 27.43 1.55
N PRO A 275 11.40 28.49 2.32
CA PRO A 275 10.76 29.81 2.12
C PRO A 275 11.06 30.48 0.78
N SER A 276 12.13 30.07 0.10
CA SER A 276 12.54 30.65 -1.19
C SER A 276 11.87 30.00 -2.41
N ILE A 277 11.07 28.93 -2.23
CA ILE A 277 10.38 28.30 -3.35
C ILE A 277 9.24 29.21 -3.84
N THR A 278 9.16 29.41 -5.15
CA THR A 278 8.16 30.30 -5.78
C THR A 278 7.35 29.61 -6.87
N ARG A 279 7.68 28.36 -7.19
CA ARG A 279 7.05 27.57 -8.25
C ARG A 279 7.29 26.08 -7.99
N ILE A 280 6.35 25.22 -8.35
CA ILE A 280 6.40 23.76 -8.18
C ILE A 280 6.35 23.09 -9.55
N PRO A 281 7.28 22.18 -9.90
CA PRO A 281 7.20 21.45 -11.16
C PRO A 281 5.95 20.56 -11.19
N VAL A 282 5.32 20.49 -12.36
CA VAL A 282 4.40 19.42 -12.72
C VAL A 282 5.16 18.40 -13.57
N GLU A 283 4.70 17.17 -13.53
CA GLU A 283 5.31 16.03 -14.23
C GLU A 283 5.63 16.37 -15.70
N ASP A 284 6.85 16.09 -16.15
CA ASP A 284 7.29 16.31 -17.53
C ASP A 284 7.53 15.00 -18.32
N ALA A 285 7.52 13.84 -17.67
CA ALA A 285 7.66 12.53 -18.31
C ALA A 285 6.31 11.81 -18.52
N GLY A 286 6.35 10.53 -18.94
CA GLY A 286 5.17 9.69 -19.18
C GLY A 286 4.34 9.99 -20.44
N GLY A 287 4.64 11.08 -21.16
CA GLY A 287 3.98 11.46 -22.42
C GLY A 287 2.72 12.32 -22.22
N ALA A 288 1.96 12.57 -23.29
CA ALA A 288 0.90 13.59 -23.31
C ALA A 288 -0.27 13.34 -22.35
N GLY A 289 -0.50 12.09 -21.93
CA GLY A 289 -1.52 11.73 -20.94
C GLY A 289 -1.08 11.96 -19.50
N THR A 290 0.23 12.11 -19.27
CA THR A 290 0.82 12.25 -17.94
C THR A 290 1.37 13.66 -17.73
N ALA A 291 2.23 14.11 -18.64
CA ALA A 291 2.94 15.37 -18.53
C ALA A 291 1.98 16.57 -18.39
N GLY A 292 2.26 17.42 -17.41
CA GLY A 292 1.53 18.66 -17.13
C GLY A 292 0.18 18.48 -16.43
N SER A 293 -0.28 17.25 -16.17
CA SER A 293 -1.54 17.00 -15.46
C SER A 293 -1.36 16.29 -14.12
N HIS A 294 -0.11 16.04 -13.72
CA HIS A 294 0.26 15.34 -12.51
C HIS A 294 1.29 16.13 -11.71
N TRP A 295 1.38 15.85 -10.41
CA TRP A 295 2.50 16.29 -9.60
C TRP A 295 3.78 15.58 -10.01
N GLU A 296 4.90 16.32 -9.99
CA GLU A 296 6.24 15.81 -10.23
C GLU A 296 6.59 14.67 -9.25
N LYS A 297 6.74 13.43 -9.74
CA LYS A 297 6.89 12.28 -8.84
C LYS A 297 8.18 12.38 -8.03
N ARG A 298 9.24 13.04 -8.52
CA ARG A 298 10.45 13.30 -7.73
C ARG A 298 10.12 14.01 -6.41
N LEU A 299 9.22 14.99 -6.43
CA LEU A 299 8.90 15.82 -5.26
C LEU A 299 7.73 15.29 -4.43
N PHE A 300 6.89 14.41 -4.99
CA PHE A 300 5.62 14.02 -4.37
C PHE A 300 5.43 12.51 -4.20
N LEU A 301 6.20 11.68 -4.90
CA LEU A 301 6.28 10.21 -4.86
C LEU A 301 4.96 9.44 -4.73
N ASP A 302 4.41 9.36 -3.52
CA ASP A 302 3.19 8.62 -3.17
C ASP A 302 1.93 9.48 -3.18
N GLU A 303 2.05 10.78 -3.47
CA GLU A 303 0.89 11.64 -3.68
C GLU A 303 0.03 11.07 -4.82
N PHE A 304 -1.27 10.95 -4.57
CA PHE A 304 -2.15 10.20 -5.45
C PHE A 304 -2.26 10.80 -6.85
N MET A 305 -2.02 12.11 -7.05
CA MET A 305 -1.97 12.81 -8.34
C MET A 305 -0.58 12.78 -9.00
N THR A 306 0.34 11.92 -8.57
CA THR A 306 1.55 11.61 -9.38
C THR A 306 1.20 10.70 -10.56
N GLY A 307 2.02 10.70 -11.61
CA GLY A 307 1.75 9.99 -12.88
C GLY A 307 1.81 8.45 -12.82
N SER A 308 1.82 7.86 -11.62
CA SER A 308 1.82 6.40 -11.43
C SER A 308 1.18 6.03 -10.09
N SER A 309 0.48 4.90 -10.05
CA SER A 309 -0.21 4.45 -8.85
C SER A 309 0.77 3.93 -7.79
N SER A 310 0.58 4.40 -6.55
CA SER A 310 1.20 3.83 -5.36
C SER A 310 0.27 2.81 -4.69
N ILE A 311 0.84 1.83 -3.98
CA ILE A 311 0.04 0.79 -3.29
C ILE A 311 -0.77 1.39 -2.13
N LYS A 312 -0.19 2.39 -1.44
CA LYS A 312 -0.90 3.30 -0.54
C LYS A 312 -0.78 4.73 -1.07
N PRO A 313 -1.67 5.15 -1.99
CA PRO A 313 -1.68 6.53 -2.46
C PRO A 313 -2.06 7.46 -1.31
N VAL A 314 -1.44 8.64 -1.28
CA VAL A 314 -1.62 9.65 -0.23
C VAL A 314 -2.35 10.85 -0.82
N LEU A 315 -3.51 11.20 -0.24
CA LEU A 315 -4.16 12.44 -0.61
C LEU A 315 -3.62 13.61 0.20
N SER A 316 -2.71 14.38 -0.38
CA SER A 316 -2.01 15.40 0.39
C SER A 316 -2.70 16.77 0.35
N VAL A 317 -2.21 17.66 1.21
CA VAL A 317 -2.54 19.09 1.20
C VAL A 317 -2.27 19.77 -0.15
N PHE A 318 -1.37 19.24 -1.00
CA PHE A 318 -1.04 19.87 -2.28
C PHE A 318 -2.18 19.76 -3.30
N THR A 319 -2.82 18.60 -3.38
CA THR A 319 -3.96 18.43 -4.29
C THR A 319 -5.17 19.25 -3.83
N LEU A 320 -5.38 19.40 -2.52
CA LEU A 320 -6.37 20.35 -2.01
C LEU A 320 -5.99 21.80 -2.36
N ALA A 321 -4.72 22.17 -2.23
CA ALA A 321 -4.23 23.51 -2.53
C ALA A 321 -4.46 23.93 -3.99
N ILE A 322 -4.20 23.06 -4.97
CA ILE A 322 -4.47 23.38 -6.37
C ILE A 322 -5.97 23.45 -6.67
N LEU A 323 -6.79 22.61 -6.01
CA LEU A 323 -8.26 22.68 -6.12
C LEU A 323 -8.80 23.98 -5.50
N GLU A 324 -8.20 24.50 -4.44
CA GLU A 324 -8.53 25.83 -3.89
C GLU A 324 -8.10 26.96 -4.84
N ASP A 325 -6.87 26.90 -5.35
CA ASP A 325 -6.32 27.89 -6.28
C ASP A 325 -7.07 27.91 -7.62
N SER A 326 -7.78 26.84 -7.97
CA SER A 326 -8.70 26.84 -9.12
C SER A 326 -9.79 27.90 -9.02
N GLY A 327 -10.12 28.34 -7.80
CA GLY A 327 -11.24 29.23 -7.52
C GLY A 327 -12.61 28.55 -7.62
N TRP A 328 -12.67 27.24 -7.82
CA TRP A 328 -13.92 26.50 -7.98
C TRP A 328 -14.38 25.78 -6.72
N TYR A 329 -13.44 25.43 -5.84
CA TYR A 329 -13.67 24.63 -4.65
C TYR A 329 -13.13 25.32 -3.40
N LEU A 330 -13.76 25.04 -2.26
CA LEU A 330 -13.25 25.34 -0.93
C LEU A 330 -12.96 24.01 -0.23
N PRO A 331 -11.68 23.60 -0.16
CA PRO A 331 -11.32 22.33 0.46
C PRO A 331 -11.35 22.36 1.99
N ASP A 332 -11.65 21.22 2.60
CA ASP A 332 -11.41 20.94 4.02
C ASP A 332 -10.06 20.22 4.16
N TYR A 333 -9.03 20.97 4.57
CA TYR A 333 -7.67 20.44 4.73
C TYR A 333 -7.56 19.41 5.86
N SER A 334 -8.53 19.32 6.78
CA SER A 334 -8.56 18.26 7.79
C SER A 334 -8.79 16.86 7.19
N LYS A 335 -9.21 16.79 5.92
CA LYS A 335 -9.36 15.54 5.17
C LYS A 335 -8.07 15.07 4.49
N ALA A 336 -7.02 15.90 4.48
CA ALA A 336 -5.76 15.51 3.86
C ALA A 336 -5.08 14.39 4.67
N ASP A 337 -4.59 13.39 3.96
CA ASP A 337 -3.64 12.43 4.49
C ASP A 337 -2.27 13.09 4.70
N ARG A 338 -1.51 12.47 5.58
CA ARG A 338 -0.12 12.83 5.79
C ARG A 338 0.78 12.27 4.68
N LEU A 339 1.35 13.17 3.88
CA LEU A 339 2.51 12.87 3.04
C LEU A 339 3.79 13.05 3.87
N ASP A 340 4.61 12.00 3.90
CA ASP A 340 5.90 12.01 4.60
C ASP A 340 7.04 12.43 3.67
N TRP A 341 6.92 12.16 2.37
CA TRP A 341 7.94 12.40 1.36
C TRP A 341 8.26 13.89 1.21
N GLY A 342 9.51 14.26 1.44
CA GLY A 342 10.04 15.62 1.25
C GLY A 342 9.74 16.58 2.40
N ARG A 343 8.91 16.18 3.37
CA ARG A 343 8.49 17.07 4.46
C ARG A 343 9.68 17.56 5.28
N ASN A 344 9.79 18.87 5.46
CA ASN A 344 10.86 19.54 6.21
C ASN A 344 12.29 19.27 5.70
N MET A 345 12.45 18.80 4.47
CA MET A 345 13.78 18.46 3.92
C MET A 345 14.59 19.68 3.45
N GLY A 346 14.00 20.87 3.46
CA GLY A 346 14.63 22.13 3.08
C GLY A 346 14.72 22.32 1.56
N CYS A 347 15.27 23.48 1.18
CA CYS A 347 15.36 23.86 -0.24
C CYS A 347 16.27 22.97 -1.07
N SER A 348 17.27 22.31 -0.47
CA SER A 348 18.16 21.39 -1.19
C SER A 348 17.41 20.17 -1.73
N PHE A 349 16.39 19.68 -1.02
CA PHE A 349 15.56 18.59 -1.52
C PHE A 349 14.84 18.97 -2.82
N VAL A 350 14.34 20.20 -2.89
CA VAL A 350 13.62 20.71 -4.05
C VAL A 350 14.56 20.99 -5.22
N ASN A 351 15.65 21.71 -4.96
CA ASN A 351 16.47 22.36 -5.98
C ASN A 351 17.69 21.55 -6.41
N ASP A 352 18.24 20.70 -5.54
CA ASP A 352 19.48 19.97 -5.80
C ASP A 352 19.20 18.58 -6.39
N ASP A 353 20.26 17.97 -6.93
CA ASP A 353 20.24 16.62 -7.47
C ASP A 353 19.89 15.59 -6.38
N CYS A 354 18.91 14.71 -6.65
CA CYS A 354 18.43 13.71 -5.70
C CYS A 354 19.44 12.61 -5.36
N GLY A 355 20.48 12.42 -6.16
CA GLY A 355 21.66 11.62 -5.83
C GLY A 355 22.40 12.13 -4.58
N LEU A 356 22.21 13.40 -4.21
CA LEU A 356 22.79 14.02 -3.01
C LEU A 356 21.93 13.85 -1.74
N TRP A 357 20.69 13.36 -1.85
CA TRP A 357 19.81 13.23 -0.69
C TRP A 357 20.36 12.30 0.40
N LYS A 358 21.22 11.33 0.08
CA LYS A 358 21.93 10.49 1.05
C LYS A 358 22.69 11.30 2.09
N ASP A 359 23.21 12.46 1.70
CA ASP A 359 24.05 13.31 2.55
C ASP A 359 23.20 14.11 3.57
N SER A 360 21.87 14.11 3.40
CA SER A 360 20.92 14.71 4.36
C SER A 360 20.63 13.83 5.57
N GLY A 361 21.02 12.54 5.54
CA GLY A 361 20.70 11.57 6.58
C GLY A 361 19.24 11.07 6.56
N ALA A 362 18.46 11.45 5.55
CA ALA A 362 17.07 11.01 5.41
C ALA A 362 16.97 9.56 4.93
N PHE A 363 16.55 8.67 5.84
CA PHE A 363 16.42 7.23 5.59
C PHE A 363 15.47 6.91 4.43
N GLY A 364 15.91 6.09 3.48
CA GLY A 364 15.08 5.53 2.40
C GLY A 364 14.72 6.49 1.26
N TYR A 365 15.17 7.75 1.32
CA TYR A 365 14.92 8.78 0.31
C TYR A 365 15.75 8.59 -0.96
N ASN A 366 16.93 8.00 -0.84
CA ASN A 366 17.69 7.53 -1.98
C ASN A 366 18.45 6.26 -1.62
N CYS A 367 19.08 5.65 -2.63
CA CYS A 367 19.96 4.52 -2.46
C CYS A 367 21.22 4.68 -3.33
N GLY A 368 22.34 4.17 -2.82
CA GLY A 368 23.64 4.24 -3.45
C GLY A 368 23.99 2.96 -4.23
N LEU A 369 25.09 3.03 -5.00
CA LEU A 369 25.63 1.87 -5.74
C LEU A 369 26.05 0.72 -4.82
N ASP A 370 26.47 1.05 -3.59
CA ASP A 370 26.79 0.11 -2.51
C ASP A 370 25.56 -0.63 -1.96
N THR A 371 24.38 -0.03 -2.14
CA THR A 371 23.09 -0.63 -1.77
C THR A 371 22.32 -1.19 -2.97
N LYS A 372 22.89 -1.20 -4.18
CA LYS A 372 22.21 -1.67 -5.39
C LYS A 372 21.70 -3.10 -5.21
N SER A 373 20.40 -3.30 -5.44
CA SER A 373 19.68 -4.57 -5.24
C SER A 373 19.61 -5.08 -3.79
N ASN A 374 20.07 -4.31 -2.80
CA ASN A 374 19.87 -4.65 -1.40
C ASN A 374 18.43 -4.38 -1.00
N ASN A 375 17.90 -5.27 -0.16
CA ASN A 375 16.62 -5.06 0.50
C ASN A 375 16.76 -3.93 1.53
N GLN A 376 15.73 -3.10 1.64
CA GLN A 376 15.65 -1.96 2.56
C GLN A 376 14.19 -1.56 2.79
N CYS A 377 13.90 -0.88 3.88
CA CYS A 377 12.56 -0.35 4.10
C CYS A 377 12.32 0.88 3.22
N THR A 378 11.07 1.10 2.81
CA THR A 378 10.68 2.38 2.18
C THR A 378 10.93 3.55 3.13
N TYR A 379 11.03 4.77 2.58
CA TYR A 379 11.28 6.00 3.35
C TYR A 379 10.28 6.20 4.51
N ASP A 380 9.01 5.86 4.29
CA ASP A 380 7.93 5.93 5.27
C ASP A 380 7.81 4.68 6.16
N ARG A 381 8.70 3.71 5.93
CA ARG A 381 8.72 2.39 6.56
C ARG A 381 7.40 1.64 6.44
N LYS A 382 6.51 1.95 5.49
CA LYS A 382 5.25 1.20 5.34
C LYS A 382 5.45 -0.12 4.61
N ALA A 383 6.55 -0.29 3.87
CA ALA A 383 6.80 -1.49 3.09
C ALA A 383 8.25 -1.98 3.18
N LYS A 384 8.41 -3.29 2.97
CA LYS A 384 9.66 -3.88 2.51
C LYS A 384 9.89 -3.46 1.07
N GLY A 385 11.12 -3.10 0.74
CA GLY A 385 11.52 -2.67 -0.59
C GLY A 385 12.96 -3.04 -0.91
N TYR A 386 13.46 -2.49 -1.99
CA TYR A 386 14.81 -2.70 -2.47
C TYR A 386 15.32 -1.49 -3.25
N CYS A 387 16.63 -1.34 -3.34
CA CYS A 387 17.25 -0.33 -4.19
C CYS A 387 17.29 -0.84 -5.64
N GLN A 388 16.59 -0.17 -6.55
CA GLN A 388 16.66 -0.47 -7.98
C GLN A 388 17.41 0.65 -8.71
N ILE A 389 18.58 0.30 -9.25
CA ILE A 389 19.38 1.17 -10.12
C ILE A 389 19.55 0.44 -11.44
N ASP A 390 18.96 0.98 -12.49
CA ASP A 390 18.94 0.41 -13.82
C ASP A 390 20.12 0.94 -14.66
N ASP A 391 20.49 0.18 -15.70
CA ASP A 391 21.52 0.54 -16.67
C ASP A 391 20.88 0.73 -18.05
N TYR A 392 20.88 1.97 -18.53
CA TYR A 392 20.26 2.40 -19.77
C TYR A 392 21.21 2.32 -20.99
N SER A 393 22.36 1.66 -20.83
CA SER A 393 23.32 1.43 -21.92
C SER A 393 22.68 0.72 -23.14
N PRO A 394 23.10 1.04 -24.38
CA PRO A 394 24.21 1.93 -24.74
C PRO A 394 23.85 3.43 -24.75
N ALA A 395 22.61 3.80 -24.41
CA ALA A 395 22.21 5.20 -24.26
C ALA A 395 22.75 5.79 -22.95
N THR A 396 22.78 7.12 -22.88
CA THR A 396 23.07 7.87 -21.66
C THR A 396 21.83 8.66 -21.28
N LEU A 397 21.60 8.82 -19.98
CA LEU A 397 20.56 9.73 -19.48
C LEU A 397 20.91 11.17 -19.83
N ALA A 398 19.90 12.03 -19.97
CA ALA A 398 20.13 13.47 -20.16
C ALA A 398 20.90 14.04 -18.95
N PRO A 399 21.72 15.10 -19.11
CA PRO A 399 22.56 15.62 -18.02
C PRO A 399 21.82 15.93 -16.71
N ALA A 400 20.55 16.36 -16.77
CA ALA A 400 19.71 16.65 -15.61
C ALA A 400 19.33 15.39 -14.78
N TYR A 401 19.42 14.20 -15.39
CA TYR A 401 19.05 12.91 -14.79
C TYR A 401 20.29 12.03 -14.47
N GLN A 402 21.51 12.60 -14.52
CA GLN A 402 22.76 11.87 -14.27
C GLN A 402 23.19 11.98 -12.80
N HIS A 403 22.59 11.17 -11.93
CA HIS A 403 22.83 11.23 -10.48
C HIS A 403 24.10 10.50 -10.00
N PHE A 404 24.75 9.73 -10.87
CA PHE A 404 25.93 8.94 -10.54
C PHE A 404 27.19 9.49 -11.24
N PRO A 405 28.14 10.09 -10.49
CA PRO A 405 29.35 10.68 -11.07
C PRO A 405 30.14 9.68 -11.93
N GLY A 406 30.38 10.05 -13.19
CA GLY A 406 31.14 9.23 -14.15
C GLY A 406 30.40 8.01 -14.71
N MET A 407 29.11 7.84 -14.38
CA MET A 407 28.29 6.71 -14.81
C MET A 407 26.98 7.22 -15.46
N PRO A 408 27.05 7.87 -16.62
CA PRO A 408 25.93 8.61 -17.21
C PRO A 408 24.77 7.74 -17.73
N SER A 409 24.93 6.42 -17.74
CA SER A 409 23.90 5.46 -18.14
C SER A 409 23.17 4.83 -16.94
N LEU A 410 23.57 5.15 -15.70
CA LEU A 410 22.92 4.63 -14.51
C LEU A 410 21.90 5.63 -13.95
N GLY A 411 20.75 5.13 -13.54
CA GLY A 411 19.68 5.90 -12.91
C GLY A 411 18.75 5.00 -12.09
N GLY A 412 17.86 5.61 -11.33
CA GLY A 412 16.71 4.94 -10.73
C GLY A 412 15.72 4.46 -11.79
N PHE A 413 14.78 3.61 -11.37
CA PHE A 413 13.91 2.86 -12.28
C PHE A 413 12.78 3.67 -12.94
N SER A 414 12.51 4.88 -12.48
CA SER A 414 11.32 5.67 -12.84
C SER A 414 11.73 6.95 -13.54
N ASP A 415 11.34 7.10 -14.80
CA ASP A 415 11.47 8.35 -15.56
C ASP A 415 10.61 9.46 -14.95
N LEU A 416 9.40 9.14 -14.46
CA LEU A 416 8.52 10.07 -13.74
C LEU A 416 9.14 10.68 -12.48
N ALA A 417 10.15 10.00 -11.89
CA ALA A 417 10.82 10.48 -10.69
C ALA A 417 12.21 11.02 -11.04
N ASP A 418 12.38 11.58 -12.24
CA ASP A 418 13.63 12.12 -12.78
C ASP A 418 14.79 11.11 -12.80
N PHE A 419 14.53 9.80 -12.81
CA PHE A 419 15.53 8.75 -12.60
C PHE A 419 16.25 8.84 -11.24
N CYS A 420 15.64 9.48 -10.24
CA CYS A 420 16.18 9.50 -8.88
C CYS A 420 16.31 8.07 -8.33
N PRO A 421 17.46 7.71 -7.72
CA PRO A 421 17.69 6.37 -7.21
C PRO A 421 16.95 6.16 -5.88
N ILE A 422 15.64 6.02 -5.93
CA ILE A 422 14.75 5.88 -4.77
C ILE A 422 14.49 4.40 -4.44
N THR A 423 14.07 4.14 -3.20
CA THR A 423 13.68 2.79 -2.77
C THR A 423 12.38 2.37 -3.44
N ARG A 424 12.37 1.21 -4.11
CA ARG A 424 11.16 0.62 -4.69
C ARG A 424 10.49 -0.34 -3.71
N PRO A 425 9.20 -0.17 -3.37
CA PRO A 425 8.47 -1.17 -2.58
C PRO A 425 8.29 -2.47 -3.36
N TYR A 426 8.33 -3.61 -2.67
CA TYR A 426 7.83 -4.86 -3.25
C TYR A 426 6.31 -4.80 -3.40
N SER A 427 5.78 -5.40 -4.48
CA SER A 427 4.32 -5.45 -4.72
C SER A 427 3.57 -6.14 -3.57
N ASN A 428 4.20 -7.12 -2.92
CA ASN A 428 3.72 -7.82 -1.74
C ASN A 428 4.51 -7.43 -0.47
N GLY A 429 5.03 -6.20 -0.42
CA GLY A 429 5.90 -5.73 0.66
C GLY A 429 5.22 -4.93 1.77
N LEU A 430 3.93 -4.60 1.64
CA LEU A 430 3.24 -3.74 2.59
C LEU A 430 3.12 -4.38 3.97
N CYS A 431 3.65 -3.71 4.99
CA CYS A 431 3.59 -4.22 6.36
C CYS A 431 2.17 -4.23 6.94
N SER A 432 1.23 -3.51 6.33
CA SER A 432 -0.17 -3.54 6.73
C SER A 432 -0.96 -4.73 6.22
N GLN A 433 -0.38 -5.56 5.35
CA GLN A 433 -1.08 -6.66 4.71
C GLN A 433 -0.55 -8.01 5.21
N SER A 434 -1.45 -8.88 5.66
CA SER A 434 -1.10 -10.24 6.09
C SER A 434 -0.58 -11.11 4.94
N SER A 435 -0.87 -10.77 3.68
CA SER A 435 -0.33 -11.41 2.49
C SER A 435 1.18 -11.24 2.32
N THR A 436 1.79 -10.26 3.01
CA THR A 436 3.25 -10.06 3.08
C THR A 436 3.95 -11.11 3.95
N ALA A 437 3.20 -11.83 4.80
CA ALA A 437 3.75 -12.84 5.70
C ALA A 437 4.37 -14.01 4.91
N THR A 438 5.50 -14.51 5.41
CA THR A 438 6.18 -15.70 4.90
C THR A 438 6.20 -16.80 5.95
N SER A 439 6.61 -18.02 5.57
CA SER A 439 6.76 -19.14 6.51
C SER A 439 7.71 -18.85 7.67
N ASN A 440 8.64 -17.92 7.51
CA ASN A 440 9.62 -17.54 8.54
C ASN A 440 9.22 -16.30 9.35
N SER A 441 8.10 -15.65 9.02
CA SER A 441 7.69 -14.40 9.68
C SER A 441 7.49 -14.59 11.20
N PHE A 442 7.03 -15.77 11.63
CA PHE A 442 7.00 -16.13 13.05
C PHE A 442 8.39 -16.12 13.70
N ASN A 443 9.38 -16.73 13.04
CA ASN A 443 10.76 -16.79 13.54
C ASN A 443 11.39 -15.41 13.63
N TYR A 444 11.00 -14.47 12.77
CA TYR A 444 11.50 -13.09 12.78
C TYR A 444 10.70 -12.15 13.69
N GLY A 445 9.64 -12.65 14.33
CA GLY A 445 8.77 -11.86 15.21
C GLY A 445 7.97 -10.81 14.45
N GLU A 446 7.65 -11.05 13.18
CA GLU A 446 6.90 -10.12 12.35
C GLU A 446 5.42 -10.06 12.70
N ASN A 447 4.84 -8.88 12.53
CA ASN A 447 3.43 -8.59 12.76
C ASN A 447 2.90 -7.71 11.62
N PHE A 448 1.72 -8.06 11.08
CA PHE A 448 1.11 -7.39 9.93
C PHE A 448 -0.23 -6.78 10.32
N HIS A 449 -0.27 -5.44 10.43
CA HIS A 449 -1.44 -4.65 10.82
C HIS A 449 -1.31 -3.23 10.26
N ASP A 450 -2.37 -2.43 10.24
CA ASP A 450 -2.34 -1.06 9.69
C ASP A 450 -1.26 -0.15 10.31
N GLU A 451 -0.92 -0.37 11.58
CA GLU A 451 0.16 0.36 12.28
C GLU A 451 1.54 -0.30 12.14
N SER A 452 1.66 -1.41 11.41
CA SER A 452 2.94 -2.06 11.18
C SER A 452 3.84 -1.25 10.28
N ARG A 453 5.13 -1.27 10.61
CA ARG A 453 6.19 -0.60 9.88
C ARG A 453 7.38 -1.54 9.71
N CYS A 454 8.19 -1.25 8.70
CA CYS A 454 9.37 -1.97 8.31
C CYS A 454 10.57 -1.48 9.11
N PHE A 455 11.34 -2.44 9.63
CA PHE A 455 12.58 -2.22 10.33
C PHE A 455 13.67 -3.11 9.78
N ASP A 456 14.91 -2.61 9.83
CA ASP A 456 16.08 -3.45 9.64
C ASP A 456 16.31 -4.24 10.93
N SER A 457 16.32 -5.55 10.81
CA SER A 457 16.29 -6.47 11.95
C SER A 457 17.10 -7.73 11.63
N SER A 458 17.85 -8.20 12.62
CA SER A 458 18.48 -9.52 12.61
C SER A 458 17.81 -10.45 13.62
N LEU A 459 16.60 -10.11 14.09
CA LEU A 459 15.87 -10.89 15.08
C LEU A 459 15.48 -12.26 14.53
N THR A 460 15.75 -13.32 15.29
CA THR A 460 15.35 -14.69 14.94
C THR A 460 15.16 -15.55 16.19
N VAL A 461 14.32 -16.58 16.09
CA VAL A 461 14.23 -17.66 17.08
C VAL A 461 15.26 -18.76 16.72
N GLY A 462 16.12 -19.12 17.68
CA GLY A 462 17.17 -20.15 17.52
C GLY A 462 18.55 -19.60 17.12
N ASP A 463 19.58 -20.47 17.19
CA ASP A 463 21.02 -20.12 17.14
C ASP A 463 21.55 -19.69 15.75
N ASP A 464 20.70 -19.61 14.73
CA ASP A 464 21.10 -19.30 13.35
C ASP A 464 21.04 -17.78 13.11
N PHE A 465 22.15 -17.09 13.39
CA PHE A 465 22.32 -15.67 13.08
C PHE A 465 22.09 -15.41 11.58
N GLY A 466 20.90 -14.89 11.26
CA GLY A 466 20.59 -14.42 9.91
C GLY A 466 21.25 -13.06 9.62
N PRO A 467 21.48 -12.72 8.34
CA PRO A 467 21.83 -11.35 7.95
C PRO A 467 20.71 -10.38 8.37
N LEU A 468 21.03 -9.08 8.45
CA LEU A 468 20.03 -8.01 8.57
C LEU A 468 19.00 -8.13 7.46
N ARG A 469 17.72 -7.99 7.82
CA ARG A 469 16.55 -8.16 6.96
C ARG A 469 15.52 -7.09 7.25
N GLN A 470 14.60 -6.91 6.32
CA GLN A 470 13.48 -6.01 6.44
C GLN A 470 12.30 -6.78 7.00
N ASN A 471 11.98 -6.48 8.25
CA ASN A 471 10.91 -7.13 8.98
C ASN A 471 9.81 -6.13 9.34
N CYS A 472 8.56 -6.57 9.20
CA CYS A 472 7.39 -5.80 9.55
C CYS A 472 7.03 -6.03 11.01
N HIS A 473 6.96 -4.97 11.81
CA HIS A 473 6.56 -5.02 13.20
C HIS A 473 5.46 -4.00 13.48
N ARG A 474 4.49 -4.35 14.32
CA ARG A 474 3.45 -3.41 14.74
C ARG A 474 4.07 -2.31 15.57
N THR A 475 3.65 -1.07 15.35
CA THR A 475 4.23 0.09 16.03
C THR A 475 3.20 0.95 16.71
N LEU A 476 3.58 1.57 17.81
CA LEU A 476 2.75 2.51 18.55
C LEU A 476 3.59 3.66 19.08
N CYS A 477 3.10 4.87 18.89
CA CYS A 477 3.69 6.09 19.43
C CYS A 477 2.90 6.55 20.65
N PHE A 478 3.60 6.78 21.77
CA PHE A 478 3.00 7.37 22.97
C PHE A 478 3.18 8.89 22.93
N ASN A 479 2.14 9.64 22.62
CA ASN A 479 2.23 11.07 22.23
C ASN A 479 3.25 11.34 21.09
N ALA A 480 3.37 12.59 20.63
CA ALA A 480 4.32 12.96 19.57
C ALA A 480 5.80 12.90 20.02
N THR A 481 6.06 12.88 21.32
CA THR A 481 7.41 12.95 21.91
C THR A 481 7.72 11.81 22.88
N GLY A 482 6.80 10.88 23.13
CA GLY A 482 7.05 9.76 24.03
C GLY A 482 7.61 8.54 23.30
N PRO A 483 7.75 7.41 24.00
CA PRO A 483 8.46 6.24 23.47
C PRO A 483 7.76 5.61 22.27
N LEU A 484 8.55 5.23 21.26
CA LEU A 484 8.13 4.30 20.21
C LEU A 484 8.12 2.89 20.77
N ARG A 485 7.03 2.17 20.56
CA ARG A 485 6.83 0.79 20.99
C ARG A 485 6.71 -0.08 19.75
N VAL A 486 7.38 -1.23 19.78
CA VAL A 486 7.45 -2.17 18.66
C VAL A 486 7.07 -3.56 19.14
N GLN A 487 6.16 -4.21 18.42
CA GLN A 487 5.72 -5.57 18.72
C GLN A 487 6.61 -6.60 17.99
N ILE A 488 7.34 -7.40 18.77
CA ILE A 488 8.18 -8.51 18.31
C ILE A 488 7.53 -9.83 18.75
N GLY A 489 7.05 -10.60 17.77
CA GLY A 489 6.20 -11.75 18.05
C GLY A 489 4.96 -11.28 18.81
N LEU A 490 4.74 -11.81 20.01
CA LEU A 490 3.64 -11.36 20.88
C LEU A 490 4.03 -10.20 21.81
N THR A 491 5.32 -9.91 21.95
CA THR A 491 5.85 -9.02 22.97
C THR A 491 6.01 -7.61 22.46
N TRP A 492 5.52 -6.60 23.20
CA TRP A 492 5.91 -5.23 22.91
C TRP A 492 7.16 -4.84 23.69
N VAL A 493 8.05 -4.13 23.00
CA VAL A 493 9.29 -3.60 23.56
C VAL A 493 9.41 -2.12 23.21
N VAL A 494 10.02 -1.34 24.10
CA VAL A 494 10.24 0.10 23.88
C VAL A 494 11.53 0.30 23.09
N CYS A 495 11.44 0.97 21.95
CA CYS A 495 12.61 1.43 21.23
C CYS A 495 13.35 2.48 22.06
N PRO A 496 14.69 2.38 22.22
CA PRO A 496 15.48 3.53 22.67
C PRO A 496 15.29 4.70 21.69
N SER A 497 15.61 5.92 22.12
CA SER A 497 15.49 7.13 21.28
C SER A 497 16.20 7.00 19.92
N SER A 498 17.26 6.19 19.86
CA SER A 498 17.94 5.69 18.66
C SER A 498 18.80 4.49 19.02
N GLY A 499 19.01 3.54 18.11
CA GLY A 499 19.97 2.44 18.29
C GLY A 499 19.35 1.04 18.20
N LYS A 500 20.01 0.04 18.78
CA LYS A 500 19.61 -1.36 18.69
C LYS A 500 18.64 -1.77 19.81
N LEU A 501 17.61 -2.51 19.45
CA LEU A 501 16.60 -3.10 20.33
C LEU A 501 16.77 -4.62 20.33
N THR A 502 16.87 -5.22 21.52
CA THR A 502 16.81 -6.67 21.73
C THR A 502 15.43 -7.06 22.24
N ALA A 503 14.95 -8.27 21.93
CA ALA A 503 13.63 -8.73 22.35
C ALA A 503 13.72 -10.11 23.06
N PRO A 504 12.99 -10.33 24.16
CA PRO A 504 12.94 -11.62 24.83
C PRO A 504 12.48 -12.74 23.90
N GLY A 505 13.15 -13.89 23.93
CA GLY A 505 12.85 -15.05 23.07
C GLY A 505 13.39 -14.95 21.64
N TYR A 506 14.09 -13.86 21.32
CA TYR A 506 14.74 -13.65 20.03
C TYR A 506 16.23 -13.35 20.23
N GLU A 507 17.07 -13.90 19.36
CA GLU A 507 18.46 -13.51 19.24
C GLU A 507 18.62 -12.40 18.19
N GLY A 508 19.67 -11.58 18.30
CA GLY A 508 19.93 -10.47 17.38
C GLY A 508 19.35 -9.13 17.85
N SER A 509 19.13 -8.21 16.91
CA SER A 509 18.65 -6.87 17.22
C SER A 509 17.82 -6.27 16.10
N LEU A 510 16.90 -5.38 16.45
CA LEU A 510 16.18 -4.49 15.54
C LEU A 510 16.75 -3.07 15.64
N ASP A 511 16.91 -2.38 14.51
CA ASP A 511 17.41 -1.00 14.48
C ASP A 511 16.25 0.00 14.61
N CYS A 512 16.21 0.71 15.74
CA CYS A 512 15.18 1.70 16.05
C CYS A 512 15.45 3.04 15.36
N PRO A 513 14.43 3.64 14.70
CA PRO A 513 14.54 4.94 14.07
C PRO A 513 14.56 6.07 15.11
N ASP A 514 14.86 7.29 14.65
CA ASP A 514 14.63 8.50 15.44
C ASP A 514 13.14 8.61 15.79
N VAL A 515 12.83 8.46 17.08
CA VAL A 515 11.45 8.46 17.59
C VAL A 515 10.75 9.79 17.34
N SER A 516 11.48 10.92 17.41
CA SER A 516 10.88 12.24 17.21
C SER A 516 10.42 12.45 15.78
N PHE A 517 11.13 11.87 14.81
CA PHE A 517 10.72 11.90 13.41
C PHE A 517 9.60 10.88 13.12
N PHE A 518 9.78 9.64 13.61
CA PHE A 518 8.85 8.55 13.35
C PHE A 518 7.46 8.80 13.96
N CYS A 519 7.39 9.35 15.17
CA CYS A 519 6.15 9.58 15.91
C CYS A 519 5.55 10.98 15.72
N ALA A 520 6.28 11.95 15.18
CA ALA A 520 5.73 13.29 14.96
C ALA A 520 4.54 13.21 14.02
N GLY A 521 3.33 13.56 14.45
CA GLY A 521 2.13 13.61 13.60
C GLY A 521 1.51 12.26 13.24
N THR A 522 1.86 11.18 13.95
CA THR A 522 1.09 9.91 13.89
C THR A 522 0.01 9.93 14.97
N PRO A 523 -1.16 9.28 14.76
CA PRO A 523 -2.14 9.08 15.82
C PRO A 523 -1.48 8.38 17.00
N SER A 524 -1.37 9.07 18.12
CA SER A 524 -0.68 8.58 19.30
C SER A 524 -1.66 8.09 20.35
N THR A 525 -1.33 7.00 21.04
CA THR A 525 -2.16 6.53 22.16
C THR A 525 -1.76 7.24 23.45
N SER A 526 -2.73 7.62 24.27
CA SER A 526 -2.51 8.28 25.57
C SER A 526 -2.44 7.29 26.74
N ILE A 527 -2.55 5.98 26.48
CA ILE A 527 -2.56 4.95 27.52
C ILE A 527 -1.11 4.47 27.75
N ALA A 528 -0.57 4.80 28.92
CA ALA A 528 0.75 4.34 29.34
C ALA A 528 0.78 2.81 29.45
N PHE A 529 1.95 2.18 29.23
CA PHE A 529 2.04 0.73 29.38
C PHE A 529 1.82 0.37 30.85
N PRO A 530 1.08 -0.72 31.14
CA PRO A 530 1.26 -1.39 32.41
C PRO A 530 2.73 -1.77 32.58
N THR A 531 3.35 -1.41 33.70
CA THR A 531 4.76 -1.68 33.99
C THR A 531 4.82 -2.65 35.18
N PRO A 532 4.70 -3.98 34.94
CA PRO A 532 4.81 -4.96 35.99
C PRO A 532 6.22 -4.93 36.61
N THR A 533 6.29 -4.82 37.93
CA THR A 533 7.53 -4.80 38.72
C THR A 533 7.76 -6.10 39.48
N ASN A 534 6.70 -6.85 39.82
CA ASN A 534 6.81 -8.16 40.47
C ASN A 534 5.62 -9.07 40.16
N VAL A 535 5.86 -10.37 40.19
CA VAL A 535 4.86 -11.44 40.02
C VAL A 535 5.04 -12.48 41.12
N GLU A 536 3.97 -12.85 41.81
CA GLU A 536 3.95 -13.93 42.81
C GLU A 536 2.72 -14.83 42.66
N PRO A 537 2.83 -16.15 42.92
CA PRO A 537 4.06 -16.86 43.26
C PRO A 537 4.99 -17.08 42.05
N LYS A 538 6.31 -17.22 42.28
CA LYS A 538 7.29 -17.51 41.21
C LYS A 538 7.18 -18.91 40.59
N SER A 539 6.42 -19.81 41.21
CA SER A 539 6.15 -21.16 40.71
C SER A 539 4.66 -21.45 40.78
N VAL A 540 4.07 -21.82 39.64
CA VAL A 540 2.62 -21.83 39.41
C VAL A 540 2.20 -23.05 38.60
N GLY A 541 0.98 -23.53 38.76
CA GLY A 541 0.34 -24.55 37.93
C GLY A 541 -1.05 -24.10 37.46
N GLU A 542 -1.72 -24.94 36.67
CA GLU A 542 -3.10 -24.69 36.24
C GLU A 542 -4.01 -24.43 37.45
N GLY A 543 -4.80 -23.35 37.39
CA GLY A 543 -5.74 -22.95 38.43
C GLY A 543 -5.12 -22.14 39.57
N ASP A 544 -3.80 -21.98 39.64
CA ASP A 544 -3.17 -21.10 40.62
C ASP A 544 -3.52 -19.63 40.35
N VAL A 545 -3.66 -18.83 41.42
CA VAL A 545 -3.83 -17.38 41.33
C VAL A 545 -2.47 -16.70 41.34
N VAL A 546 -2.23 -15.89 40.33
CA VAL A 546 -1.02 -15.08 40.18
C VAL A 546 -1.37 -13.63 40.48
N THR A 547 -0.55 -12.98 41.31
CA THR A 547 -0.60 -11.56 41.59
C THR A 547 0.51 -10.86 40.83
N VAL A 548 0.15 -9.89 40.00
CA VAL A 548 1.07 -9.02 39.29
C VAL A 548 1.00 -7.64 39.94
N THR A 549 2.14 -7.10 40.34
CA THR A 549 2.28 -5.75 40.91
C THR A 549 3.10 -4.88 39.98
N GLY A 550 2.81 -3.58 39.91
CA GLY A 550 3.44 -2.65 38.98
C GLY A 550 2.79 -1.28 38.98
N GLU A 551 2.86 -0.58 37.85
CA GLU A 551 2.20 0.70 37.63
C GLU A 551 1.33 0.66 36.36
N GLY A 552 0.30 1.51 36.29
CA GLY A 552 -0.50 1.70 35.07
C GLY A 552 -1.53 0.61 34.81
N PHE A 553 -2.00 -0.09 35.85
CA PHE A 553 -3.03 -1.12 35.70
C PHE A 553 -4.44 -0.54 35.72
N PHE A 554 -5.35 -1.13 34.94
CA PHE A 554 -6.75 -0.73 34.87
C PHE A 554 -7.68 -1.92 34.55
N ALA A 555 -8.99 -1.71 34.67
CA ALA A 555 -9.98 -2.77 34.50
C ALA A 555 -10.12 -3.16 33.01
N GLY A 556 -10.20 -4.47 32.72
CA GLY A 556 -10.27 -4.98 31.35
C GLY A 556 -8.90 -5.27 30.72
N MET A 557 -7.84 -5.31 31.51
CA MET A 557 -6.54 -5.81 31.09
C MET A 557 -6.51 -7.33 30.93
N ASP A 558 -5.65 -7.81 30.06
CA ASP A 558 -5.35 -9.23 29.87
C ASP A 558 -3.99 -9.57 30.49
N VAL A 559 -3.87 -10.77 31.08
CA VAL A 559 -2.59 -11.30 31.57
C VAL A 559 -2.34 -12.63 30.87
N TYR A 560 -1.12 -12.86 30.42
CA TYR A 560 -0.69 -14.11 29.80
C TYR A 560 0.51 -14.68 30.56
N LEU A 561 0.50 -16.00 30.72
CA LEU A 561 1.69 -16.78 31.06
C LEU A 561 2.12 -17.52 29.79
N GLY A 562 3.34 -17.30 29.32
CA GLY A 562 3.79 -17.80 28.02
C GLY A 562 2.89 -17.33 26.88
N LEU A 563 2.32 -18.28 26.14
CA LEU A 563 1.37 -18.05 25.04
C LEU A 563 -0.10 -18.12 25.49
N HIS A 564 -0.39 -18.41 26.76
CA HIS A 564 -1.73 -18.69 27.26
C HIS A 564 -2.29 -17.55 28.08
N LYS A 565 -3.52 -17.14 27.74
CA LYS A 565 -4.25 -16.09 28.44
C LYS A 565 -4.76 -16.62 29.78
N CYS A 566 -4.44 -15.93 30.87
CA CYS A 566 -5.01 -16.17 32.19
C CYS A 566 -6.51 -15.85 32.20
N THR A 567 -7.26 -16.58 33.02
CA THR A 567 -8.69 -16.32 33.25
C THR A 567 -8.88 -15.43 34.47
N ASP A 568 -10.09 -14.88 34.63
CA ASP A 568 -10.51 -14.11 35.82
C ASP A 568 -9.56 -12.97 36.22
N VAL A 569 -9.07 -12.22 35.24
CA VAL A 569 -8.21 -11.05 35.48
C VAL A 569 -9.01 -10.00 36.25
N THR A 570 -8.56 -9.68 37.46
CA THR A 570 -9.21 -8.76 38.39
C THR A 570 -8.24 -7.64 38.77
N LEU A 571 -8.68 -6.39 38.60
CA LEU A 571 -7.97 -5.21 39.09
C LEU A 571 -8.22 -5.06 40.59
N VAL A 572 -7.16 -5.19 41.39
CA VAL A 572 -7.23 -4.91 42.83
C VAL A 572 -7.12 -3.41 43.05
N ASP A 573 -6.11 -2.78 42.44
CA ASP A 573 -5.92 -1.33 42.40
C ASP A 573 -5.04 -0.94 41.19
N ALA A 574 -4.72 0.35 41.03
CA ALA A 574 -3.93 0.87 39.91
C ALA A 574 -2.49 0.31 39.84
N ALA A 575 -2.04 -0.42 40.87
CA ALA A 575 -0.73 -1.03 40.97
C ALA A 575 -0.76 -2.57 41.10
N THR A 576 -1.95 -3.19 41.20
CA THR A 576 -2.07 -4.62 41.47
C THR A 576 -3.19 -5.30 40.65
N LEU A 577 -2.82 -6.38 39.95
CA LEU A 577 -3.73 -7.29 39.23
C LEU A 577 -3.63 -8.70 39.82
N THR A 578 -4.72 -9.45 39.78
CA THR A 578 -4.71 -10.90 40.01
C THR A 578 -5.34 -11.63 38.84
N CYS A 579 -4.84 -12.81 38.49
CA CYS A 579 -5.44 -13.66 37.45
C CYS A 579 -5.25 -15.14 37.77
N VAL A 580 -6.06 -16.01 37.16
CA VAL A 580 -5.99 -17.46 37.31
C VAL A 580 -5.25 -18.06 36.12
N VAL A 581 -4.26 -18.92 36.40
CA VAL A 581 -3.45 -19.57 35.35
C VAL A 581 -4.29 -20.59 34.59
N ALA A 582 -4.36 -20.43 33.26
CA ALA A 582 -5.05 -21.36 32.37
C ALA A 582 -4.27 -22.67 32.16
N ALA A 583 -4.90 -23.67 31.55
CA ALA A 583 -4.24 -24.93 31.24
C ALA A 583 -3.18 -24.76 30.13
N HIS A 584 -1.98 -25.31 30.36
CA HIS A 584 -0.89 -25.37 29.38
C HIS A 584 -0.65 -26.81 28.92
N PRO A 585 -1.44 -27.33 27.97
CA PRO A 585 -1.42 -28.74 27.59
C PRO A 585 -0.11 -29.20 26.93
N GLU A 586 0.71 -28.28 26.43
CA GLU A 586 2.02 -28.56 25.83
C GLU A 586 3.17 -28.72 26.84
N TYR A 587 3.00 -28.25 28.08
CA TYR A 587 4.06 -28.29 29.09
C TYR A 587 3.84 -29.47 30.04
N SER A 588 4.54 -30.57 29.76
CA SER A 588 4.56 -31.78 30.60
C SER A 588 5.65 -31.77 31.68
N GLU A 589 6.56 -30.81 31.64
CA GLU A 589 7.69 -30.63 32.56
C GLU A 589 7.75 -29.18 33.06
N GLU A 590 8.59 -28.92 34.07
CA GLU A 590 8.79 -27.55 34.56
C GLU A 590 9.46 -26.68 33.50
N VAL A 591 8.83 -25.55 33.19
CA VAL A 591 9.33 -24.61 32.18
C VAL A 591 9.14 -23.17 32.66
N ASP A 592 10.17 -22.36 32.46
CA ASP A 592 10.12 -20.93 32.74
C ASP A 592 9.32 -20.24 31.63
N VAL A 593 8.17 -19.67 31.99
CA VAL A 593 7.27 -18.96 31.08
C VAL A 593 7.22 -17.48 31.43
N PRO A 594 7.26 -16.58 30.43
CA PRO A 594 7.15 -15.15 30.69
C PRO A 594 5.76 -14.75 31.15
N VAL A 595 5.67 -13.65 31.90
CA VAL A 595 4.39 -13.03 32.25
C VAL A 595 4.22 -11.75 31.46
N ASN A 596 3.13 -11.65 30.71
CA ASN A 596 2.81 -10.51 29.88
C ASN A 596 1.49 -9.88 30.33
N THR A 597 1.47 -8.56 30.53
CA THR A 597 0.23 -7.83 30.86
C THR A 597 -0.15 -6.94 29.69
N TYR A 598 -1.32 -7.12 29.10
CA TYR A 598 -1.84 -6.33 27.99
C TYR A 598 -3.03 -5.46 28.42
N ASN A 599 -3.20 -4.33 27.76
CA ASN A 599 -4.40 -3.52 27.84
C ASN A 599 -5.46 -3.95 26.81
N ALA A 600 -6.62 -3.31 26.86
CA ALA A 600 -7.75 -3.57 25.96
C ALA A 600 -7.43 -3.37 24.47
N ASP A 601 -6.40 -2.58 24.14
CA ASP A 601 -5.94 -2.34 22.77
C ASP A 601 -4.86 -3.35 22.32
N GLY A 602 -4.58 -4.38 23.13
CA GLY A 602 -3.57 -5.41 22.87
C GLY A 602 -2.12 -4.94 23.10
N GLN A 603 -1.92 -3.84 23.83
CA GLN A 603 -0.60 -3.31 24.18
C GLN A 603 -0.17 -3.91 25.52
N GLY A 604 0.96 -4.62 25.59
CA GLY A 604 1.44 -5.16 26.86
C GLY A 604 2.92 -5.00 27.18
N SER A 605 3.30 -5.21 28.43
CA SER A 605 4.70 -5.28 28.87
C SER A 605 5.08 -6.70 29.22
N TYR A 606 6.31 -7.07 28.86
CA TYR A 606 6.93 -8.34 29.22
C TYR A 606 7.64 -8.25 30.57
N TYR A 607 7.52 -9.30 31.37
CA TYR A 607 8.22 -9.45 32.65
C TYR A 607 8.91 -10.82 32.75
N TYR A 608 9.96 -10.87 33.57
CA TYR A 608 10.79 -12.06 33.84
C TYR A 608 9.98 -13.34 34.16
N PRO A 609 10.54 -14.52 33.86
CA PRO A 609 9.77 -15.76 33.86
C PRO A 609 9.29 -16.19 35.26
N VAL A 610 8.15 -16.88 35.27
CA VAL A 610 7.68 -17.72 36.36
C VAL A 610 7.80 -19.19 35.95
N THR A 611 8.13 -20.07 36.88
CA THR A 611 8.25 -21.50 36.59
C THR A 611 6.86 -22.15 36.58
N PHE A 612 6.40 -22.60 35.42
CA PHE A 612 5.16 -23.36 35.29
C PHE A 612 5.40 -24.83 35.62
N ARG A 613 4.67 -25.36 36.60
CA ARG A 613 4.68 -26.75 37.04
C ARG A 613 3.78 -27.55 36.10
N GLY A 614 4.39 -28.24 35.13
CA GLY A 614 3.68 -29.09 34.18
C GLY A 614 2.69 -30.06 34.86
N SER A 615 1.57 -30.36 34.21
CA SER A 615 0.55 -31.23 34.79
C SER A 615 1.03 -32.70 34.81
N SER A 616 1.35 -33.22 35.99
CA SER A 616 1.82 -34.61 36.17
C SER A 616 0.75 -35.69 35.89
N ASN A 617 -0.46 -35.30 35.45
CA ASN A 617 -1.63 -36.18 35.42
C ASN A 617 -2.18 -36.54 34.02
N SER A 618 -1.54 -36.12 32.91
CA SER A 618 -2.14 -36.32 31.59
C SER A 618 -1.76 -37.62 30.86
N LEU A 619 -0.62 -38.27 31.17
CA LEU A 619 -0.20 -39.49 30.48
C LEU A 619 -0.81 -40.77 31.06
N LEU A 620 -0.92 -40.87 32.40
CA LEU A 620 -1.46 -42.07 33.05
C LEU A 620 -3.00 -42.16 32.98
N SER A 621 -3.70 -41.02 33.03
CA SER A 621 -5.16 -40.98 32.88
C SER A 621 -5.59 -41.31 31.44
N LYS A 622 -4.93 -40.71 30.43
CA LYS A 622 -5.20 -40.99 29.01
C LYS A 622 -4.83 -42.41 28.61
N ALA A 623 -3.78 -43.00 29.21
CA ALA A 623 -3.46 -44.41 29.01
C ALA A 623 -4.53 -45.34 29.63
N SER A 624 -5.06 -44.99 30.81
CA SER A 624 -6.16 -45.71 31.46
C SER A 624 -7.44 -45.67 30.62
N ASP A 625 -7.80 -44.49 30.10
CA ASP A 625 -9.03 -44.31 29.34
C ASP A 625 -8.94 -44.96 27.96
N ALA A 626 -7.76 -44.91 27.32
CA ALA A 626 -7.50 -45.64 26.08
C ALA A 626 -7.49 -47.16 26.28
N PHE A 627 -6.96 -47.66 27.40
CA PHE A 627 -6.95 -49.09 27.72
C PHE A 627 -8.37 -49.61 28.04
N ASN A 628 -9.15 -48.83 28.79
CA ASN A 628 -10.55 -49.16 29.12
C ASN A 628 -11.48 -49.05 27.90
N SER A 629 -11.24 -48.09 27.00
CA SER A 629 -11.97 -47.99 25.73
C SER A 629 -11.62 -49.14 24.77
N ALA A 630 -10.36 -49.56 24.70
CA ALA A 630 -9.93 -50.69 23.88
C ALA A 630 -10.43 -52.03 24.43
N SER A 631 -10.47 -52.21 25.76
CA SER A 631 -11.01 -53.42 26.38
C SER A 631 -12.52 -53.55 26.20
N ASN A 632 -13.26 -52.45 26.29
CA ASN A 632 -14.71 -52.44 26.07
C ASN A 632 -15.07 -52.67 24.59
N PHE A 633 -14.30 -52.09 23.65
CA PHE A 633 -14.47 -52.36 22.21
C PHE A 633 -14.20 -53.84 21.87
N ALA A 634 -13.16 -54.43 22.46
CA ALA A 634 -12.83 -55.85 22.27
C ALA A 634 -13.88 -56.79 22.91
N ALA A 635 -14.50 -56.40 24.03
CA ALA A 635 -15.56 -57.17 24.68
C ALA A 635 -16.89 -57.14 23.90
N GLU A 636 -17.27 -55.99 23.33
CA GLU A 636 -18.51 -55.83 22.56
C GLU A 636 -18.42 -56.37 21.12
N ASN A 637 -17.22 -56.38 20.52
CA ASN A 637 -17.01 -56.77 19.12
C ASN A 637 -16.24 -58.08 18.92
N TRP A 638 -16.04 -58.86 20.00
CA TRP A 638 -15.23 -60.09 19.98
C TRP A 638 -15.69 -61.09 18.90
N PHE A 639 -17.00 -61.19 18.68
CA PHE A 639 -17.59 -62.09 17.68
C PHE A 639 -17.20 -61.70 16.24
N TRP A 640 -17.18 -60.40 15.93
CA TRP A 640 -16.76 -59.88 14.62
C TRP A 640 -15.26 -59.96 14.41
N ILE A 641 -14.47 -59.71 15.46
CA ILE A 641 -13.01 -59.84 15.43
C ILE A 641 -12.60 -61.30 15.19
N CYS A 642 -13.26 -62.27 15.83
CA CYS A 642 -13.05 -63.69 15.56
C CYS A 642 -13.46 -64.11 14.14
N LEU A 643 -14.57 -63.56 13.60
CA LEU A 643 -14.99 -63.81 12.22
C LEU A 643 -13.95 -63.32 11.20
N VAL A 644 -13.44 -62.09 11.36
CA VAL A 644 -12.40 -61.53 10.47
C VAL A 644 -11.09 -62.32 10.55
N LEU A 645 -10.70 -62.75 11.74
CA LEU A 645 -9.51 -63.60 11.92
C LEU A 645 -9.70 -65.00 11.31
N ILE A 646 -10.89 -65.58 11.38
CA ILE A 646 -11.21 -66.85 10.71
C ILE A 646 -11.13 -66.69 9.18
N PHE A 647 -11.64 -65.58 8.62
CA PHE A 647 -11.53 -65.31 7.17
C PHE A 647 -10.09 -65.07 6.72
N LEU A 648 -9.25 -64.41 7.52
CA LEU A 648 -7.82 -64.23 7.24
C LEU A 648 -7.05 -65.56 7.29
N VAL A 649 -7.35 -66.42 8.26
CA VAL A 649 -6.72 -67.74 8.38
C VAL A 649 -7.15 -68.70 7.26
N LEU A 650 -8.42 -68.66 6.85
CA LEU A 650 -8.93 -69.43 5.70
C LEU A 650 -8.38 -68.90 4.36
N GLY A 651 -8.24 -67.58 4.20
CA GLY A 651 -7.62 -66.95 3.02
C GLY A 651 -6.14 -67.34 2.85
N CYS A 652 -5.37 -67.38 3.95
CA CYS A 652 -3.99 -67.84 3.94
C CYS A 652 -3.85 -69.36 3.68
N ALA A 653 -4.85 -70.17 4.01
CA ALA A 653 -4.85 -71.61 3.74
C ALA A 653 -5.09 -71.92 2.25
N PHE A 654 -5.98 -71.18 1.57
CA PHE A 654 -6.20 -71.32 0.12
C PHE A 654 -4.98 -70.89 -0.71
N TYR A 655 -4.27 -69.84 -0.30
CA TYR A 655 -3.06 -69.36 -0.98
C TYR A 655 -1.91 -70.38 -0.94
N LYS A 656 -1.81 -71.19 0.12
CA LYS A 656 -0.76 -72.22 0.26
C LYS A 656 -1.02 -73.51 -0.53
N ILE A 657 -2.26 -73.79 -0.93
CA ILE A 657 -2.60 -75.00 -1.70
C ILE A 657 -2.29 -74.83 -3.20
N CYS A 658 -2.35 -73.61 -3.73
CA CYS A 658 -2.07 -73.34 -5.15
C CYS A 658 -0.58 -73.39 -5.55
N ILE A 659 0.37 -73.39 -4.62
CA ILE A 659 1.82 -73.23 -4.93
C ILE A 659 2.60 -74.55 -4.96
N LYS A 660 2.01 -75.70 -4.59
CA LYS A 660 2.77 -76.96 -4.38
C LYS A 660 2.56 -78.11 -5.37
N SER A 661 1.98 -77.87 -6.55
CA SER A 661 1.93 -78.89 -7.61
C SER A 661 2.16 -78.28 -9.00
N GLY A 662 3.34 -78.55 -9.59
CA GLY A 662 3.57 -78.39 -11.03
C GLY A 662 4.81 -77.59 -11.44
N SER A 663 5.98 -78.24 -11.44
CA SER A 663 7.16 -77.77 -12.19
C SER A 663 7.09 -78.15 -13.68
N LYS A 664 7.58 -77.31 -14.61
CA LYS A 664 8.67 -77.59 -15.58
C LYS A 664 8.77 -76.52 -16.70
N SER A 665 9.98 -75.93 -16.85
CA SER A 665 10.68 -75.38 -18.05
C SER A 665 9.95 -74.34 -18.97
N ALA A 666 10.53 -73.25 -19.50
CA ALA A 666 11.91 -72.88 -19.84
C ALA A 666 12.09 -71.36 -20.11
N LYS A 667 13.34 -70.88 -19.93
CA LYS A 667 14.09 -69.75 -20.58
C LYS A 667 13.50 -68.33 -20.66
N VAL A 668 14.21 -67.36 -20.07
CA VAL A 668 15.05 -66.29 -20.71
C VAL A 668 15.86 -65.58 -19.61
N ALA A 669 17.13 -65.22 -19.88
CA ALA A 669 18.09 -64.58 -18.97
C ALA A 669 18.46 -63.14 -19.45
N PRO A 670 19.09 -62.29 -18.60
CA PRO A 670 18.79 -60.85 -18.51
C PRO A 670 19.88 -59.91 -19.05
N ALA A 671 19.54 -58.62 -19.18
CA ALA A 671 20.45 -57.51 -19.49
C ALA A 671 20.97 -56.81 -18.20
N PRO A 672 22.23 -56.32 -18.17
CA PRO A 672 22.84 -55.62 -17.02
C PRO A 672 23.00 -54.08 -17.22
N PRO A 673 23.48 -53.32 -16.21
CA PRO A 673 23.19 -51.89 -15.98
C PRO A 673 24.31 -50.92 -16.45
N PRO A 674 24.14 -49.58 -16.36
CA PRO A 674 25.11 -48.61 -16.87
C PRO A 674 26.06 -48.03 -15.80
N HIS A 675 27.30 -47.75 -16.21
CA HIS A 675 28.28 -46.93 -15.48
C HIS A 675 29.05 -45.98 -16.43
N HIS A 676 29.60 -44.94 -15.81
CA HIS A 676 30.22 -43.70 -16.32
C HIS A 676 31.54 -43.76 -17.12
N ARG A 677 31.79 -42.65 -17.87
CA ARG A 677 33.07 -41.93 -18.22
C ARG A 677 34.00 -42.52 -19.34
N PRO A 678 35.02 -41.81 -19.88
CA PRO A 678 35.07 -40.51 -20.62
C PRO A 678 36.03 -40.51 -21.88
N SER A 679 36.15 -39.34 -22.55
CA SER A 679 37.26 -38.74 -23.35
C SER A 679 37.80 -39.32 -24.70
N GLN A 680 37.61 -38.51 -25.79
CA GLN A 680 38.52 -37.98 -26.88
C GLN A 680 39.61 -38.87 -27.54
N PRO A 681 40.07 -38.67 -28.82
CA PRO A 681 40.41 -37.37 -29.45
C PRO A 681 40.26 -37.17 -31.01
N HIS A 682 40.44 -35.89 -31.42
CA HIS A 682 40.96 -35.27 -32.68
C HIS A 682 40.67 -35.78 -34.12
N HIS A 683 40.09 -34.90 -34.99
CA HIS A 683 40.76 -34.21 -36.14
C HIS A 683 39.74 -33.38 -36.99
N ALA A 684 40.18 -32.21 -37.49
CA ALA A 684 39.47 -31.27 -38.40
C ALA A 684 39.92 -31.46 -39.88
N PRO A 685 39.66 -30.58 -40.90
CA PRO A 685 38.64 -29.53 -41.16
C PRO A 685 38.00 -29.58 -42.60
N GLN A 686 37.04 -28.70 -42.96
CA GLN A 686 37.01 -27.86 -44.21
C GLN A 686 35.61 -27.38 -44.71
N HIS A 687 35.56 -26.06 -45.01
CA HIS A 687 34.95 -25.30 -46.14
C HIS A 687 33.43 -25.24 -46.49
N GLY A 688 32.98 -23.99 -46.72
CA GLY A 688 32.00 -23.59 -47.77
C GLY A 688 30.90 -22.61 -47.30
N ARG A 689 31.04 -21.28 -47.46
CA ARG A 689 30.38 -20.40 -48.47
C ARG A 689 28.86 -20.59 -48.59
N GLY A 690 27.98 -19.58 -48.54
CA GLY A 690 28.12 -18.12 -48.51
C GLY A 690 26.78 -17.40 -48.75
N GLY A 691 26.81 -16.05 -48.75
CA GLY A 691 25.80 -15.12 -49.29
C GLY A 691 24.52 -14.96 -48.45
N GLY A 692 23.94 -13.79 -48.21
CA GLY A 692 24.16 -12.43 -48.69
C GLY A 692 22.97 -11.56 -48.22
N HIS A 693 23.29 -10.37 -47.73
CA HIS A 693 22.46 -9.19 -47.41
C HIS A 693 21.47 -8.74 -48.54
N PRO A 694 20.71 -7.60 -48.44
CA PRO A 694 20.57 -6.58 -47.37
C PRO A 694 19.12 -6.08 -47.09
N HIS A 695 18.89 -5.25 -46.06
CA HIS A 695 18.46 -3.83 -46.21
C HIS A 695 18.19 -3.12 -44.85
N HIS A 696 18.69 -1.89 -44.80
CA HIS A 696 18.69 -0.82 -43.77
C HIS A 696 17.40 0.06 -43.87
N PRO A 697 17.27 1.22 -43.19
CA PRO A 697 16.95 1.51 -41.78
C PRO A 697 15.67 2.39 -41.68
N TYR A 698 15.30 2.94 -40.52
CA TYR A 698 14.85 4.34 -40.37
C TYR A 698 14.64 4.70 -38.90
N GLY A 699 15.05 5.92 -38.53
CA GLY A 699 14.58 6.62 -37.34
C GLY A 699 13.64 7.76 -37.71
N ARG A 700 12.78 8.13 -36.77
CA ARG A 700 12.40 9.50 -36.37
C ARG A 700 11.66 9.42 -35.06
#